data_AF-A0A651HF30-F1
#
_entry.id   AF-A0A651HF30-F1
#
_cell.length_a   1.000
_cell.length_b   1.000
_cell.length_c   1.000
_cell.angle_alpha   90.00
_cell.angle_beta   90.00
_cell.angle_gamma   90.00
#
_symmetry.space_group_name_H-M   'P 1'
#
loop_
_entity.id
_entity.type
_entity.pdbx_description
1 polymer ?
#
loop_
_entity_poly.entity_id
_entity_poly.type
_entity_poly.pdbx_seq_one_letter_code
_entity_poly.pdbx_strand_id
1 'polypeptide(L)'
;MSRPSSSVAALAAALSVTAFHGFGGPSTMQPEPAAPPPAPPVMEAPGAGFPAIASTFYSHGDPTDLEQYYLELINRARLNPGAEGDRLAQTMAPEVTAAYAFFGVDLGLMEAEFAALPPAPPLAFNAQLLEAARGHSAWLFANDTQSHSGEGGSTVGDRVIQAGYPWTAVAENVFSFAENVWHGHAGFQVDWGFGNGGMQDPRSHRTAIHNPVFREIGVGITEGINDFVGPQVVVQNFASRAGAPPILLGVVYHDFDDNGVYSPGEGIGGVTVSVDGFATSTVTSPSGGFALPLPGASGALTVRFLGPGIDREKTFTVTGSNNVKVDLEPGYTVPVVTGSATLSAGQPGVYSRSAAAGAQAYRWRAYWLVEASPELAESLARVSVDQPGNYQTLSASIRHSGQSSFRFSHPRPLPQTIALRPRYHAQAGAALSFWSRMGWATENQKGVLEVSSDHGITWDRLWEQKGRAPDVVESVFTQQTIDLSAYAGEVIKFRFRYLYSGQGPIYSGSTSSVGWFVDEIRFEGLREMAPVLETFENGAGGGAFTWVPSAPGDYLLTVYPLNGANGWPPAEPLAVEVGGSAGFPTWSAAREAALGLGAGSVLADPAGTFRGGLAHLQVYGMGLPVTTNWTTADALPRLTPHPQGRVFSFTRAAAAPDLRVSIQTARFLGLWQTVSVWQGGQWPTTAGIEETIEGARIRVRYTPAASSDNWRFFRVKFESIP
;
A
#
# COMPACT_ATOMS: atom_id res chain seq x y z
N MET A 1 29.32 -18.95 -98.50
CA MET A 1 29.38 -17.70 -97.73
C MET A 1 27.95 -17.33 -97.35
N SER A 2 27.50 -17.15 -96.11
CA SER A 2 27.93 -17.48 -94.75
C SER A 2 26.74 -17.06 -93.85
N ARG A 3 26.44 -17.88 -92.82
CA ARG A 3 25.46 -17.73 -91.70
C ARG A 3 25.37 -16.33 -91.06
N PRO A 4 24.45 -16.02 -90.10
CA PRO A 4 23.63 -16.88 -89.17
C PRO A 4 22.13 -16.47 -89.02
N SER A 5 21.15 -17.29 -88.57
CA SER A 5 20.82 -18.01 -87.29
C SER A 5 20.45 -17.10 -86.11
N SER A 6 19.46 -17.32 -85.23
CA SER A 6 18.28 -18.21 -85.11
C SER A 6 17.55 -17.85 -83.79
N SER A 7 16.23 -18.10 -83.74
CA SER A 7 15.34 -18.27 -82.56
C SER A 7 15.12 -17.10 -81.56
N VAL A 8 13.88 -16.61 -81.53
CA VAL A 8 13.29 -15.80 -80.45
C VAL A 8 12.36 -16.71 -79.64
N ALA A 9 12.65 -16.88 -78.36
CA ALA A 9 11.72 -17.40 -77.36
C ALA A 9 11.98 -16.64 -76.04
N ALA A 10 10.91 -16.11 -75.46
CA ALA A 10 10.91 -15.25 -74.29
C ALA A 10 11.30 -16.01 -73.01
N LEU A 11 12.15 -15.40 -72.19
CA LEU A 11 12.45 -15.83 -70.83
C LEU A 11 12.44 -14.60 -69.90
N ALA A 12 11.69 -14.71 -68.81
CA ALA A 12 11.69 -13.78 -67.70
C ALA A 12 12.98 -13.91 -66.87
N ALA A 13 13.61 -12.79 -66.52
CA ALA A 13 14.48 -12.66 -65.35
C ALA A 13 14.80 -11.19 -65.04
N ALA A 14 14.60 -10.84 -63.77
CA ALA A 14 15.24 -9.85 -62.92
C ALA A 14 16.12 -8.75 -63.56
N LEU A 15 15.81 -7.49 -63.22
CA LEU A 15 16.82 -6.44 -63.15
C LEU A 15 16.76 -5.68 -61.82
N SER A 16 17.94 -5.63 -61.23
CA SER A 16 18.36 -4.99 -60.00
C SER A 16 18.16 -3.48 -59.99
N VAL A 17 17.82 -2.94 -58.82
CA VAL A 17 18.15 -1.55 -58.48
C VAL A 17 19.05 -1.58 -57.24
N THR A 18 20.27 -1.11 -57.45
CA THR A 18 21.36 -1.05 -56.48
C THR A 18 21.09 0.03 -55.42
N ALA A 19 21.56 -0.26 -54.21
CA ALA A 19 21.42 0.52 -52.99
C ALA A 19 21.90 1.98 -53.06
N PHE A 20 21.18 2.84 -52.36
CA PHE A 20 21.73 4.02 -51.68
C PHE A 20 21.56 3.80 -50.17
N HIS A 21 22.68 3.78 -49.44
CA HIS A 21 22.71 3.78 -47.98
C HIS A 21 22.38 5.19 -47.45
N GLY A 22 21.55 5.29 -46.41
CA GLY A 22 21.38 6.52 -45.65
C GLY A 22 20.31 6.45 -44.56
N PHE A 23 20.77 6.37 -43.31
CA PHE A 23 20.05 6.49 -42.03
C PHE A 23 19.19 5.32 -41.56
N GLY A 24 19.86 4.38 -40.89
CA GLY A 24 19.23 3.48 -39.91
C GLY A 24 18.74 4.27 -38.70
N GLY A 25 17.45 4.19 -38.42
CA GLY A 25 16.92 4.39 -37.08
C GLY A 25 16.93 3.05 -36.32
N PRO A 26 17.08 3.04 -34.99
CA PRO A 26 16.97 1.80 -34.23
C PRO A 26 15.50 1.36 -34.25
N SER A 27 15.21 0.29 -34.99
CA SER A 27 14.01 -0.50 -34.77
C SER A 27 14.15 -1.19 -33.42
N THR A 28 13.69 -0.56 -32.33
CA THR A 28 13.55 -1.25 -31.05
C THR A 28 12.30 -2.12 -31.14
N MET A 29 12.48 -3.40 -31.47
CA MET A 29 11.43 -4.41 -31.33
C MET A 29 10.95 -4.40 -29.88
N GLN A 30 9.63 -4.42 -29.68
CA GLN A 30 9.02 -4.85 -28.42
C GLN A 30 9.63 -6.22 -28.07
N PRO A 31 9.98 -6.51 -26.79
CA PRO A 31 10.40 -7.87 -26.44
C PRO A 31 9.27 -8.80 -26.85
N GLU A 32 9.60 -9.76 -27.72
CA GLU A 32 8.64 -10.74 -28.19
C GLU A 32 8.10 -11.53 -26.98
N PRO A 33 6.78 -11.82 -26.91
CA PRO A 33 6.23 -12.67 -25.86
C PRO A 33 7.05 -13.95 -25.70
N ALA A 34 7.49 -14.23 -24.47
CA ALA A 34 8.32 -15.39 -24.17
C ALA A 34 7.46 -16.59 -23.74
N ALA A 35 7.89 -17.78 -24.14
CA ALA A 35 7.33 -19.02 -23.61
C ALA A 35 8.11 -19.45 -22.34
N PRO A 36 7.44 -20.01 -21.33
CA PRO A 36 8.11 -20.80 -20.31
C PRO A 36 8.94 -21.94 -20.95
N PRO A 37 10.07 -22.37 -20.37
CA PRO A 37 10.84 -23.49 -20.88
C PRO A 37 10.08 -24.80 -20.59
N PRO A 38 9.96 -25.78 -21.50
CA PRO A 38 9.18 -27.00 -21.23
C PRO A 38 9.56 -27.63 -19.87
N ALA A 39 8.58 -27.78 -18.97
CA ALA A 39 8.76 -28.44 -17.69
C ALA A 39 9.36 -29.85 -17.85
N PRO A 40 10.33 -30.25 -16.99
CA PRO A 40 10.90 -31.60 -17.02
C PRO A 40 9.84 -32.65 -16.68
N PRO A 41 10.03 -33.92 -17.09
CA PRO A 41 9.17 -35.01 -16.65
C PRO A 41 9.15 -35.11 -15.12
N VAL A 42 8.04 -35.60 -14.58
CA VAL A 42 7.93 -35.92 -13.15
C VAL A 42 9.05 -36.89 -12.76
N MET A 43 9.81 -36.53 -11.74
CA MET A 43 10.86 -37.38 -11.19
C MET A 43 10.26 -38.25 -10.08
N GLU A 44 10.56 -39.54 -10.09
CA GLU A 44 10.23 -40.49 -9.01
C GLU A 44 11.48 -40.89 -8.25
N ALA A 45 11.39 -40.97 -6.92
CA ALA A 45 12.56 -41.25 -6.10
C ALA A 45 12.99 -42.72 -6.30
N PRO A 46 14.27 -43.01 -6.57
CA PRO A 46 14.77 -44.38 -6.49
C PRO A 46 14.64 -44.84 -5.03
N GLY A 47 13.99 -45.98 -4.78
CA GLY A 47 13.52 -46.41 -3.46
C GLY A 47 14.58 -46.52 -2.34
N ALA A 48 15.03 -45.38 -1.82
CA ALA A 48 15.93 -45.26 -0.68
C ALA A 48 15.12 -44.84 0.54
N GLY A 49 15.17 -45.66 1.59
CA GLY A 49 14.56 -45.35 2.88
C GLY A 49 15.22 -44.12 3.48
N PHE A 50 14.49 -43.00 3.51
CA PHE A 50 14.87 -41.87 4.33
C PHE A 50 14.84 -42.29 5.81
N PRO A 51 15.87 -42.01 6.61
CA PRO A 51 15.80 -42.23 8.06
C PRO A 51 14.63 -41.39 8.62
N ALA A 52 13.85 -42.00 9.52
CA ALA A 52 12.71 -41.34 10.15
C ALA A 52 13.18 -40.05 10.85
N ILE A 53 12.88 -38.90 10.25
CA ILE A 53 13.11 -37.60 10.87
C ILE A 53 12.03 -37.46 11.95
N ALA A 54 12.45 -37.14 13.18
CA ALA A 54 11.58 -36.87 14.30
C ALA A 54 10.50 -35.84 13.91
N SER A 55 9.27 -36.00 14.43
CA SER A 55 8.09 -35.23 14.04
C SER A 55 8.29 -33.72 14.19
N THR A 56 8.72 -33.05 13.11
CA THR A 56 8.58 -31.61 12.98
C THR A 56 7.12 -31.32 12.64
N PHE A 57 6.54 -30.34 13.33
CA PHE A 57 5.23 -29.79 12.96
C PHE A 57 5.25 -29.42 11.47
N TYR A 58 4.15 -29.69 10.77
CA TYR A 58 4.01 -29.25 9.39
C TYR A 58 4.06 -27.72 9.33
N SER A 59 4.97 -27.20 8.50
CA SER A 59 5.07 -25.77 8.25
C SER A 59 4.66 -25.49 6.81
N HIS A 60 3.66 -24.62 6.64
CA HIS A 60 3.28 -24.08 5.34
C HIS A 60 4.14 -22.86 4.95
N GLY A 61 5.02 -22.42 5.85
CA GLY A 61 5.86 -21.25 5.65
C GLY A 61 5.10 -19.94 5.81
N ASP A 62 5.71 -18.86 5.34
CA ASP A 62 5.12 -17.53 5.28
C ASP A 62 5.09 -17.08 3.80
N PRO A 63 4.15 -17.59 2.99
CA PRO A 63 4.00 -17.16 1.60
C PRO A 63 3.65 -15.67 1.55
N THR A 64 4.25 -14.96 0.60
CA THR A 64 3.87 -13.58 0.27
C THR A 64 2.47 -13.53 -0.34
N ASP A 65 1.90 -12.34 -0.44
CA ASP A 65 0.56 -12.16 -1.01
C ASP A 65 0.47 -12.66 -2.47
N LEU A 66 1.55 -12.48 -3.26
CA LEU A 66 1.63 -12.93 -4.65
C LEU A 66 1.82 -14.45 -4.77
N GLU A 67 2.63 -15.05 -3.89
CA GLU A 67 2.79 -16.51 -3.84
C GLU A 67 1.49 -17.19 -3.43
N GLN A 68 0.78 -16.63 -2.44
CA GLN A 68 -0.56 -17.09 -2.07
C GLN A 68 -1.51 -16.97 -3.25
N TYR A 69 -1.49 -15.85 -3.99
CA TYR A 69 -2.36 -15.68 -5.15
C TYR A 69 -2.10 -16.73 -6.24
N TYR A 70 -0.83 -17.09 -6.52
CA TYR A 70 -0.53 -18.22 -7.40
C TYR A 70 -1.14 -19.53 -6.92
N LEU A 71 -1.03 -19.84 -5.62
CA LEU A 71 -1.63 -21.07 -5.08
C LEU A 71 -3.15 -21.08 -5.26
N GLU A 72 -3.80 -19.95 -5.04
CA GLU A 72 -5.25 -19.80 -5.22
C GLU A 72 -5.67 -20.04 -6.67
N LEU A 73 -4.96 -19.48 -7.65
CA LEU A 73 -5.21 -19.72 -9.07
C LEU A 73 -4.96 -21.18 -9.47
N ILE A 74 -3.87 -21.79 -8.99
CA ILE A 74 -3.54 -23.21 -9.23
C ILE A 74 -4.63 -24.12 -8.66
N ASN A 75 -5.05 -23.89 -7.41
CA ASN A 75 -6.06 -24.72 -6.75
C ASN A 75 -7.44 -24.52 -7.37
N ARG A 76 -7.81 -23.30 -7.77
CA ARG A 76 -9.03 -23.03 -8.54
C ARG A 76 -9.05 -23.84 -9.83
N ALA A 77 -7.92 -23.87 -10.54
CA ALA A 77 -7.78 -24.62 -11.78
C ALA A 77 -7.83 -26.14 -11.56
N ARG A 78 -7.13 -26.66 -10.56
CA ARG A 78 -7.13 -28.10 -10.23
C ARG A 78 -8.52 -28.59 -9.83
N LEU A 79 -9.27 -27.79 -9.07
CA LEU A 79 -10.61 -28.14 -8.62
C LEU A 79 -11.66 -28.08 -9.75
N ASN A 80 -11.49 -27.20 -10.73
CA ASN A 80 -12.39 -27.09 -11.88
C ASN A 80 -11.63 -26.68 -13.16
N PRO A 81 -10.99 -27.65 -13.84
CA PRO A 81 -10.17 -27.36 -15.02
C PRO A 81 -10.95 -26.74 -16.18
N GLY A 82 -12.18 -27.22 -16.44
CA GLY A 82 -13.03 -26.67 -17.50
C GLY A 82 -13.34 -25.19 -17.31
N ALA A 83 -13.78 -24.80 -16.11
CA ALA A 83 -14.03 -23.39 -15.81
C ALA A 83 -12.76 -22.53 -15.87
N GLU A 84 -11.58 -23.09 -15.59
CA GLU A 84 -10.33 -22.35 -15.77
C GLU A 84 -9.97 -22.16 -17.25
N GLY A 85 -10.22 -23.18 -18.09
CA GLY A 85 -10.12 -23.06 -19.54
C GLY A 85 -10.97 -21.91 -20.08
N ASP A 86 -12.23 -21.83 -19.65
CA ASP A 86 -13.15 -20.75 -20.03
C ASP A 86 -12.61 -19.37 -19.59
N ARG A 87 -12.11 -19.24 -18.35
CA ARG A 87 -11.53 -17.97 -17.85
C ARG A 87 -10.32 -17.53 -18.65
N LEU A 88 -9.43 -18.46 -19.00
CA LEU A 88 -8.24 -18.19 -19.80
C LEU A 88 -8.62 -17.81 -21.23
N ALA A 89 -9.60 -18.47 -21.83
CA ALA A 89 -10.07 -18.12 -23.18
C ALA A 89 -10.76 -16.75 -23.23
N GLN A 90 -11.45 -16.35 -22.16
CA GLN A 90 -12.18 -15.08 -22.06
C GLN A 90 -11.34 -13.92 -21.51
N THR A 91 -10.08 -14.17 -21.14
CA THR A 91 -9.21 -13.14 -20.58
C THR A 91 -9.04 -11.97 -21.55
N MET A 92 -9.19 -10.75 -21.03
CA MET A 92 -8.82 -9.53 -21.75
C MET A 92 -7.51 -8.94 -21.21
N ALA A 93 -6.81 -9.68 -20.35
CA ALA A 93 -5.52 -9.29 -19.83
C ALA A 93 -4.53 -9.18 -20.99
N PRO A 94 -4.05 -7.98 -21.31
CA PRO A 94 -3.48 -7.72 -22.60
C PRO A 94 -2.10 -8.36 -22.80
N GLU A 95 -1.33 -8.55 -21.73
CA GLU A 95 -0.11 -9.34 -21.70
C GLU A 95 -0.35 -10.80 -22.10
N VAL A 96 -1.48 -11.39 -21.69
CA VAL A 96 -1.88 -12.74 -22.08
C VAL A 96 -2.37 -12.77 -23.54
N THR A 97 -3.22 -11.82 -23.94
CA THR A 97 -3.71 -11.76 -25.34
C THR A 97 -2.59 -11.49 -26.35
N ALA A 98 -1.52 -10.78 -25.94
CA ALA A 98 -0.33 -10.59 -26.75
C ALA A 98 0.41 -11.93 -26.98
N ALA A 99 0.55 -12.76 -25.95
CA ALA A 99 1.09 -14.11 -26.10
C ALA A 99 0.21 -14.97 -27.02
N TYR A 100 -1.12 -14.89 -26.88
CA TYR A 100 -2.04 -15.63 -27.76
C TYR A 100 -1.88 -15.25 -29.22
N ALA A 101 -1.82 -13.94 -29.52
CA ALA A 101 -1.63 -13.45 -30.87
C ALA A 101 -0.25 -13.84 -31.44
N PHE A 102 0.79 -13.79 -30.62
CA PHE A 102 2.16 -14.10 -31.04
C PHE A 102 2.36 -15.58 -31.33
N PHE A 103 1.94 -16.47 -30.44
CA PHE A 103 2.07 -17.91 -30.61
C PHE A 103 0.98 -18.52 -31.50
N GLY A 104 -0.09 -17.77 -31.80
CA GLY A 104 -1.23 -18.26 -32.56
C GLY A 104 -2.03 -19.31 -31.77
N VAL A 105 -2.30 -19.03 -30.49
CA VAL A 105 -3.00 -19.96 -29.60
C VAL A 105 -4.41 -20.24 -30.12
N ASP A 106 -4.71 -21.51 -30.38
CA ASP A 106 -6.04 -22.00 -30.69
C ASP A 106 -6.85 -22.13 -29.40
N LEU A 107 -7.65 -21.10 -29.09
CA LEU A 107 -8.45 -21.06 -27.87
C LEU A 107 -9.51 -22.15 -27.82
N GLY A 108 -10.08 -22.56 -28.96
CA GLY A 108 -11.07 -23.64 -29.00
C GLY A 108 -10.45 -25.00 -28.70
N LEU A 109 -9.24 -25.26 -29.22
CA LEU A 109 -8.47 -26.45 -28.83
C LEU A 109 -8.09 -26.39 -27.35
N MET A 110 -7.63 -25.24 -26.87
CA MET A 110 -7.25 -25.05 -25.46
C MET A 110 -8.43 -25.34 -24.53
N GLU A 111 -9.60 -24.73 -24.74
CA GLU A 111 -10.81 -24.97 -23.95
C GLU A 111 -11.21 -26.45 -23.96
N ALA A 112 -11.17 -27.11 -25.13
CA ALA A 112 -11.47 -28.54 -25.25
C ALA A 112 -10.48 -29.41 -24.48
N GLU A 113 -9.19 -29.09 -24.50
CA GLU A 113 -8.15 -29.77 -23.71
C GLU A 113 -8.40 -29.58 -22.20
N PHE A 114 -8.76 -28.37 -21.75
CA PHE A 114 -9.08 -28.11 -20.34
C PHE A 114 -10.34 -28.84 -19.87
N ALA A 115 -11.40 -28.87 -20.69
CA ALA A 115 -12.63 -29.59 -20.39
C ALA A 115 -12.41 -31.11 -20.26
N ALA A 116 -11.36 -31.65 -20.89
CA ALA A 116 -11.00 -33.06 -20.79
C ALA A 116 -10.15 -33.42 -19.56
N LEU A 117 -9.61 -32.43 -18.84
CA LEU A 117 -8.80 -32.68 -17.64
C LEU A 117 -9.68 -33.11 -16.45
N PRO A 118 -9.34 -34.20 -15.75
CA PRO A 118 -10.04 -34.55 -14.52
C PRO A 118 -9.71 -33.55 -13.40
N PRO A 119 -10.66 -33.21 -12.51
CA PRO A 119 -10.36 -32.47 -11.31
C PRO A 119 -9.31 -33.17 -10.44
N ALA A 120 -8.39 -32.40 -9.88
CA ALA A 120 -7.34 -32.86 -8.96
C ALA A 120 -7.50 -32.24 -7.57
N PRO A 121 -7.12 -32.94 -6.49
CA PRO A 121 -7.13 -32.35 -5.14
C PRO A 121 -6.27 -31.09 -5.05
N PRO A 122 -6.63 -30.11 -4.19
CA PRO A 122 -5.85 -28.90 -4.02
C PRO A 122 -4.48 -29.20 -3.38
N LEU A 123 -3.50 -28.36 -3.67
CA LEU A 123 -2.14 -28.41 -3.13
C LEU A 123 -2.05 -27.54 -1.88
N ALA A 124 -1.27 -27.99 -0.91
CA ALA A 124 -0.93 -27.21 0.29
C ALA A 124 0.49 -26.65 0.17
N PHE A 125 0.72 -25.43 0.65
CA PHE A 125 2.09 -24.94 0.77
C PHE A 125 2.90 -25.78 1.75
N ASN A 126 4.16 -26.04 1.42
CA ASN A 126 5.15 -26.62 2.32
C ASN A 126 6.38 -25.70 2.38
N ALA A 127 6.82 -25.32 3.59
CA ALA A 127 7.92 -24.39 3.80
C ALA A 127 9.24 -24.80 3.12
N GLN A 128 9.52 -26.10 3.04
CA GLN A 128 10.75 -26.62 2.42
C GLN A 128 10.70 -26.50 0.90
N LEU A 129 9.52 -26.76 0.30
CA LEU A 129 9.31 -26.53 -1.14
C LEU A 129 9.35 -25.05 -1.47
N LEU A 130 8.76 -24.20 -0.61
CA LEU A 130 8.76 -22.75 -0.75
C LEU A 130 10.19 -22.20 -0.73
N GLU A 131 11.02 -22.65 0.22
CA GLU A 131 12.43 -22.28 0.29
C GLU A 131 13.20 -22.69 -0.97
N ALA A 132 13.02 -23.95 -1.43
CA ALA A 132 13.66 -24.42 -2.65
C ALA A 132 13.23 -23.61 -3.89
N ALA A 133 11.96 -23.23 -3.99
CA ALA A 133 11.44 -22.45 -5.10
C ALA A 133 11.97 -21.00 -5.09
N ARG A 134 11.98 -20.34 -3.93
CA ARG A 134 12.54 -18.99 -3.75
C ARG A 134 14.04 -18.95 -4.03
N GLY A 135 14.78 -19.95 -3.56
CA GLY A 135 16.21 -20.08 -3.84
C GLY A 135 16.47 -20.17 -5.35
N HIS A 136 15.68 -20.98 -6.07
CA HIS A 136 15.84 -21.12 -7.53
C HIS A 136 15.39 -19.87 -8.29
N SER A 137 14.28 -19.22 -7.93
CA SER A 137 13.85 -17.97 -8.58
C SER A 137 14.88 -16.84 -8.39
N ALA A 138 15.48 -16.73 -7.20
CA ALA A 138 16.55 -15.78 -6.92
C ALA A 138 17.82 -16.09 -7.72
N TRP A 139 18.19 -17.37 -7.84
CA TRP A 139 19.33 -17.80 -8.64
C TRP A 139 19.14 -17.50 -10.13
N LEU A 140 17.96 -17.80 -10.69
CA LEU A 140 17.62 -17.49 -12.08
C LEU A 140 17.70 -15.99 -12.36
N PHE A 141 17.18 -15.17 -11.44
CA PHE A 141 17.27 -13.73 -11.53
C PHE A 141 18.73 -13.24 -11.49
N ALA A 142 19.52 -13.72 -10.52
CA ALA A 142 20.91 -13.30 -10.34
C ALA A 142 21.84 -13.73 -11.49
N ASN A 143 21.54 -14.85 -12.16
CA ASN A 143 22.29 -15.37 -13.29
C ASN A 143 21.69 -14.99 -14.65
N ASP A 144 20.67 -14.14 -14.65
CA ASP A 144 20.03 -13.60 -15.84
C ASP A 144 19.61 -14.69 -16.85
N THR A 145 18.88 -15.70 -16.37
CA THR A 145 18.61 -16.92 -17.15
C THR A 145 17.24 -17.56 -16.89
N GLN A 146 16.81 -18.42 -17.81
CA GLN A 146 15.63 -19.29 -17.69
C GLN A 146 16.07 -20.76 -17.83
N SER A 147 16.01 -21.51 -16.73
CA SER A 147 16.53 -22.88 -16.68
C SER A 147 15.89 -23.70 -15.55
N HIS A 148 15.73 -25.01 -15.78
CA HIS A 148 15.42 -25.98 -14.72
C HIS A 148 16.66 -26.43 -13.93
N SER A 149 17.84 -26.38 -14.58
CA SER A 149 19.12 -26.61 -13.91
C SER A 149 19.54 -25.36 -13.15
N GLY A 150 19.84 -25.52 -11.87
CA GLY A 150 20.27 -24.44 -10.98
C GLY A 150 21.80 -24.42 -10.79
N GLU A 151 22.21 -23.83 -9.67
CA GLU A 151 23.62 -23.77 -9.25
C GLU A 151 24.29 -25.15 -9.33
N GLY A 152 25.49 -25.20 -9.91
CA GLY A 152 26.26 -26.44 -10.05
C GLY A 152 25.60 -27.52 -10.93
N GLY A 153 24.55 -27.19 -11.69
CA GLY A 153 23.78 -28.15 -12.48
C GLY A 153 22.73 -28.93 -11.67
N SER A 154 22.37 -28.44 -10.47
CA SER A 154 21.35 -29.07 -9.62
C SER A 154 20.01 -29.23 -10.32
N THR A 155 19.33 -30.35 -10.06
CA THR A 155 17.94 -30.60 -10.46
C THR A 155 16.96 -30.10 -9.40
N VAL A 156 15.66 -30.03 -9.71
CA VAL A 156 14.62 -29.75 -8.70
C VAL A 156 14.66 -30.77 -7.56
N GLY A 157 14.91 -32.06 -7.87
CA GLY A 157 15.03 -33.11 -6.87
C GLY A 157 16.17 -32.86 -5.87
N ASP A 158 17.32 -32.38 -6.36
CA ASP A 158 18.46 -32.03 -5.52
C ASP A 158 18.14 -30.82 -4.62
N ARG A 159 17.55 -29.76 -5.19
CA ARG A 159 17.19 -28.53 -4.46
C ARG A 159 16.15 -28.80 -3.37
N VAL A 160 15.14 -29.63 -3.67
CA VAL A 160 14.08 -29.99 -2.72
C VAL A 160 14.63 -30.89 -1.59
N ILE A 161 15.57 -31.82 -1.89
CA ILE A 161 16.29 -32.59 -0.87
C ILE A 161 17.17 -31.69 -0.01
N GLN A 162 17.87 -30.71 -0.62
CA GLN A 162 18.71 -29.77 0.09
C GLN A 162 17.91 -28.89 1.06
N ALA A 163 16.68 -28.51 0.70
CA ALA A 163 15.73 -27.86 1.60
C ALA A 163 15.10 -28.80 2.66
N GLY A 164 15.44 -30.10 2.61
CA GLY A 164 15.07 -31.12 3.59
C GLY A 164 13.75 -31.83 3.32
N TYR A 165 13.16 -31.71 2.13
CA TYR A 165 11.88 -32.36 1.81
C TYR A 165 12.10 -33.75 1.17
N PRO A 166 11.62 -34.83 1.80
CA PRO A 166 11.82 -36.20 1.34
C PRO A 166 10.77 -36.61 0.30
N TRP A 167 10.95 -36.18 -0.95
CA TRP A 167 9.97 -36.41 -2.02
C TRP A 167 9.95 -37.87 -2.51
N THR A 168 8.76 -38.33 -2.93
CA THR A 168 8.55 -39.57 -3.71
C THR A 168 8.22 -39.26 -5.16
N ALA A 169 7.62 -38.10 -5.42
CA ALA A 169 7.42 -37.52 -6.75
C ALA A 169 7.68 -36.02 -6.68
N VAL A 170 8.33 -35.45 -7.71
CA VAL A 170 8.59 -34.00 -7.81
C VAL A 170 8.50 -33.51 -9.26
N ALA A 171 8.02 -32.28 -9.46
CA ALA A 171 8.05 -31.56 -10.73
C ALA A 171 8.29 -30.06 -10.51
N GLU A 172 8.69 -29.37 -11.57
CA GLU A 172 9.00 -27.94 -11.55
C GLU A 172 8.41 -27.23 -12.77
N ASN A 173 7.79 -26.07 -12.55
CA ASN A 173 7.54 -25.08 -13.60
C ASN A 173 8.43 -23.85 -13.36
N VAL A 174 8.99 -23.26 -14.41
CA VAL A 174 9.85 -22.06 -14.34
C VAL A 174 9.39 -21.05 -15.38
N PHE A 175 9.29 -19.77 -15.04
CA PHE A 175 9.09 -18.72 -16.04
C PHE A 175 9.80 -17.45 -15.61
N SER A 176 10.84 -17.06 -16.35
CA SER A 176 11.68 -15.91 -15.99
C SER A 176 11.20 -14.58 -16.60
N PHE A 177 10.09 -14.59 -17.34
CA PHE A 177 9.58 -13.43 -18.08
C PHE A 177 8.11 -13.15 -17.79
N ALA A 178 7.61 -13.57 -16.62
CA ALA A 178 6.24 -13.27 -16.26
C ALA A 178 6.08 -11.75 -16.07
N GLU A 179 5.05 -11.15 -16.66
CA GLU A 179 4.77 -9.72 -16.45
C GLU A 179 4.09 -9.46 -15.09
N ASN A 180 3.30 -10.43 -14.62
CA ASN A 180 2.61 -10.45 -13.34
C ASN A 180 2.14 -11.89 -13.02
N VAL A 181 1.49 -12.08 -11.87
CA VAL A 181 1.00 -13.41 -11.42
C VAL A 181 0.03 -14.05 -12.42
N TRP A 182 -0.94 -13.29 -12.92
CA TRP A 182 -1.93 -13.79 -13.88
C TRP A 182 -1.29 -14.21 -15.20
N HIS A 183 -0.35 -13.41 -15.71
CA HIS A 183 0.43 -13.76 -16.90
C HIS A 183 1.24 -15.04 -16.71
N GLY A 184 1.96 -15.19 -15.60
CA GLY A 184 2.73 -16.41 -15.37
C GLY A 184 1.83 -17.65 -15.16
N HIS A 185 0.69 -17.50 -14.49
CA HIS A 185 -0.30 -18.57 -14.35
C HIS A 185 -0.86 -18.99 -15.70
N ALA A 186 -1.27 -18.02 -16.53
CA ALA A 186 -1.72 -18.26 -17.89
C ALA A 186 -0.60 -18.91 -18.72
N GLY A 187 0.66 -18.49 -18.56
CA GLY A 187 1.80 -19.07 -19.26
C GLY A 187 1.98 -20.54 -19.01
N PHE A 188 1.90 -20.97 -17.75
CA PHE A 188 1.97 -22.38 -17.39
C PHE A 188 0.71 -23.17 -17.77
N GLN A 189 -0.46 -22.57 -17.65
CA GLN A 189 -1.73 -23.26 -17.89
C GLN A 189 -2.02 -23.41 -19.37
N VAL A 190 -1.94 -22.33 -20.14
CA VAL A 190 -2.08 -22.36 -21.60
C VAL A 190 -0.90 -23.12 -22.20
N ASP A 191 0.28 -22.99 -21.60
CA ASP A 191 1.51 -23.60 -22.08
C ASP A 191 1.81 -23.12 -23.51
N TRP A 192 1.77 -21.81 -23.73
CA TRP A 192 1.96 -21.24 -25.07
C TRP A 192 3.38 -21.49 -25.59
N GLY A 193 3.50 -21.68 -26.90
CA GLY A 193 4.76 -21.97 -27.57
C GLY A 193 4.58 -22.46 -29.00
N PHE A 194 5.67 -22.73 -29.70
CA PHE A 194 5.67 -23.07 -31.13
C PHE A 194 5.24 -24.52 -31.46
N GLY A 195 4.27 -25.08 -30.73
CA GLY A 195 3.72 -26.42 -30.98
C GLY A 195 2.30 -26.39 -31.55
N ASN A 196 1.61 -27.52 -31.48
CA ASN A 196 0.26 -27.66 -32.03
C ASN A 196 -0.74 -26.71 -31.35
N GLY A 197 -1.45 -25.91 -32.15
CA GLY A 197 -2.41 -24.92 -31.68
C GLY A 197 -1.80 -23.75 -30.92
N GLY A 198 -0.54 -23.38 -31.20
CA GLY A 198 0.15 -22.26 -30.54
C GLY A 198 0.54 -22.54 -29.08
N MET A 199 0.59 -23.81 -28.71
CA MET A 199 0.92 -24.30 -27.37
C MET A 199 2.00 -25.38 -27.47
N GLN A 200 2.81 -25.58 -26.42
CA GLN A 200 3.94 -26.52 -26.37
C GLN A 200 3.49 -27.99 -26.47
N ASP A 201 4.28 -28.83 -27.14
CA ASP A 201 4.00 -30.25 -27.28
C ASP A 201 5.14 -31.09 -26.65
N PRO A 202 4.91 -31.78 -25.51
CA PRO A 202 3.65 -31.85 -24.75
C PRO A 202 3.35 -30.57 -23.94
N ARG A 203 2.12 -30.48 -23.40
CA ARG A 203 1.68 -29.44 -22.44
C ARG A 203 2.29 -29.68 -21.04
N SER A 204 3.62 -29.73 -20.92
CA SER A 204 4.30 -30.22 -19.71
C SER A 204 3.98 -29.40 -18.46
N HIS A 205 3.81 -28.08 -18.57
CA HIS A 205 3.49 -27.22 -17.42
C HIS A 205 2.09 -27.46 -16.89
N ARG A 206 1.11 -27.49 -17.80
CA ARG A 206 -0.30 -27.84 -17.49
C ARG A 206 -0.38 -29.25 -16.92
N THR A 207 0.39 -30.18 -17.46
CA THR A 207 0.46 -31.55 -16.96
C THR A 207 0.97 -31.60 -15.53
N ALA A 208 2.01 -30.83 -15.18
CA ALA A 208 2.51 -30.74 -13.80
C ALA A 208 1.45 -30.15 -12.86
N ILE A 209 0.79 -29.05 -13.26
CA ILE A 209 -0.25 -28.38 -12.46
C ILE A 209 -1.44 -29.31 -12.18
N HIS A 210 -1.88 -30.12 -13.16
CA HIS A 210 -3.05 -30.97 -13.02
C HIS A 210 -2.73 -32.42 -12.60
N ASN A 211 -1.46 -32.74 -12.33
CA ASN A 211 -1.09 -34.09 -11.91
C ASN A 211 -1.64 -34.39 -10.49
N PRO A 212 -2.50 -35.42 -10.33
CA PRO A 212 -3.11 -35.76 -9.05
C PRO A 212 -2.14 -36.41 -8.06
N VAL A 213 -0.94 -36.81 -8.50
CA VAL A 213 0.10 -37.37 -7.62
C VAL A 213 0.62 -36.31 -6.66
N PHE A 214 0.67 -35.04 -7.06
CA PHE A 214 1.17 -33.96 -6.21
C PHE A 214 0.15 -33.52 -5.17
N ARG A 215 0.67 -33.24 -3.97
CA ARG A 215 -0.13 -32.88 -2.79
C ARG A 215 0.36 -31.63 -2.09
N GLU A 216 1.62 -31.28 -2.29
CA GLU A 216 2.27 -30.13 -1.66
C GLU A 216 2.97 -29.31 -2.74
N ILE A 217 3.13 -28.00 -2.50
CA ILE A 217 3.75 -27.07 -3.43
C ILE A 217 4.60 -26.03 -2.70
N GLY A 218 5.62 -25.52 -3.38
CA GLY A 218 6.26 -24.25 -3.09
C GLY A 218 6.22 -23.36 -4.33
N VAL A 219 5.96 -22.07 -4.14
CA VAL A 219 5.96 -21.07 -5.22
C VAL A 219 6.93 -19.98 -4.81
N GLY A 220 7.99 -19.77 -5.57
CA GLY A 220 8.99 -18.74 -5.33
C GLY A 220 8.90 -17.66 -6.39
N ILE A 221 8.87 -16.40 -5.96
CA ILE A 221 8.80 -15.24 -6.84
C ILE A 221 9.99 -14.32 -6.56
N THR A 222 10.67 -13.90 -7.62
CA THR A 222 11.63 -12.80 -7.60
C THR A 222 11.14 -11.71 -8.54
N GLU A 223 10.80 -10.54 -7.99
CA GLU A 223 10.41 -9.37 -8.77
C GLU A 223 11.62 -8.50 -9.09
N GLY A 224 11.66 -7.94 -10.29
CA GLY A 224 12.75 -7.10 -10.78
C GLY A 224 13.00 -7.32 -12.26
N ILE A 225 13.73 -6.40 -12.87
CA ILE A 225 14.25 -6.52 -14.24
C ILE A 225 15.76 -6.64 -14.14
N ASN A 226 16.32 -7.68 -14.74
CA ASN A 226 17.75 -7.86 -14.94
C ASN A 226 17.95 -8.17 -16.43
N ASP A 227 18.72 -7.37 -17.16
CA ASP A 227 19.02 -7.46 -18.60
C ASP A 227 18.13 -8.39 -19.47
N PHE A 228 18.23 -9.72 -19.34
CA PHE A 228 17.42 -10.72 -20.04
C PHE A 228 16.10 -11.07 -19.34
N VAL A 229 16.05 -11.23 -18.01
CA VAL A 229 14.88 -11.71 -17.24
C VAL A 229 14.09 -10.62 -16.50
N GLY A 230 12.84 -10.94 -16.15
CA GLY A 230 11.90 -10.04 -15.47
C GLY A 230 10.70 -9.65 -16.35
N PRO A 231 9.75 -8.85 -15.82
CA PRO A 231 9.76 -8.20 -14.50
C PRO A 231 9.44 -9.12 -13.31
N GLN A 232 9.03 -10.36 -13.55
CA GLN A 232 8.80 -11.37 -12.53
C GLN A 232 9.38 -12.72 -12.96
N VAL A 233 10.21 -13.32 -12.09
CA VAL A 233 10.71 -14.68 -12.21
C VAL A 233 9.93 -15.55 -11.23
N VAL A 234 9.26 -16.59 -11.72
CA VAL A 234 8.45 -17.50 -10.91
C VAL A 234 8.90 -18.96 -11.08
N VAL A 235 8.96 -19.67 -9.96
CA VAL A 235 9.25 -21.11 -9.89
C VAL A 235 8.15 -21.79 -9.07
N GLN A 236 7.59 -22.89 -9.58
CA GLN A 236 6.60 -23.72 -8.88
C GLN A 236 7.16 -25.13 -8.69
N ASN A 237 7.40 -25.54 -7.45
CA ASN A 237 7.87 -26.88 -7.10
C ASN A 237 6.72 -27.71 -6.55
N PHE A 238 6.28 -28.71 -7.31
CA PHE A 238 5.22 -29.63 -6.94
C PHE A 238 5.82 -30.91 -6.36
N ALA A 239 5.30 -31.41 -5.25
CA ALA A 239 5.81 -32.66 -4.71
C ALA A 239 4.78 -33.48 -3.92
N SER A 240 5.17 -34.72 -3.67
CA SER A 240 4.54 -35.63 -2.73
C SER A 240 5.59 -36.39 -1.93
N ARG A 241 5.21 -36.89 -0.76
CA ARG A 241 6.08 -37.68 0.12
C ARG A 241 5.32 -38.87 0.70
N ALA A 242 6.06 -39.91 1.08
CA ALA A 242 5.48 -41.11 1.65
C ALA A 242 4.77 -40.82 2.97
N GLY A 243 3.58 -41.41 3.16
CA GLY A 243 2.85 -41.35 4.43
C GLY A 243 2.24 -39.98 4.78
N ALA A 244 2.23 -39.00 3.86
CA ALA A 244 1.57 -37.73 4.11
C ALA A 244 0.06 -37.94 4.42
N PRO A 245 -0.48 -37.40 5.53
CA PRO A 245 -1.92 -37.46 5.80
C PRO A 245 -2.68 -36.44 4.94
N PRO A 246 -4.02 -36.53 4.79
CA PRO A 246 -4.84 -35.45 4.22
C PRO A 246 -4.48 -34.10 4.84
N ILE A 247 -4.45 -33.04 4.04
CA ILE A 247 -4.17 -31.68 4.50
C ILE A 247 -5.42 -30.84 4.30
N LEU A 248 -5.93 -30.26 5.37
CA LEU A 248 -6.87 -29.16 5.31
C LEU A 248 -6.07 -27.88 5.02
N LEU A 249 -6.43 -27.15 3.98
CA LEU A 249 -5.79 -25.90 3.60
C LEU A 249 -6.84 -24.84 3.25
N GLY A 250 -6.41 -23.60 3.10
CA GLY A 250 -7.28 -22.53 2.64
C GLY A 250 -6.65 -21.18 2.89
N VAL A 251 -7.45 -20.14 2.66
CA VAL A 251 -7.11 -18.75 2.94
C VAL A 251 -8.23 -18.10 3.76
N VAL A 252 -7.84 -17.31 4.75
CA VAL A 252 -8.74 -16.42 5.49
C VAL A 252 -8.48 -15.00 5.00
N TYR A 253 -9.48 -14.35 4.43
CA TYR A 253 -9.30 -13.06 3.74
C TYR A 253 -10.55 -12.18 3.82
N HIS A 254 -10.37 -10.88 3.63
CA HIS A 254 -11.46 -9.95 3.36
C HIS A 254 -11.53 -9.71 1.85
N ASP A 255 -12.66 -10.01 1.22
CA ASP A 255 -12.90 -9.69 -0.18
C ASP A 255 -13.14 -8.18 -0.31
N PHE A 256 -12.09 -7.41 -0.61
CA PHE A 256 -12.17 -5.95 -0.68
C PHE A 256 -12.66 -5.45 -2.03
N ASP A 257 -12.55 -6.27 -3.08
CA ASP A 257 -12.98 -5.95 -4.44
C ASP A 257 -14.27 -6.67 -4.87
N ASP A 258 -14.95 -7.36 -3.93
CA ASP A 258 -16.23 -8.06 -4.08
C ASP A 258 -16.22 -9.09 -5.23
N ASN A 259 -15.08 -9.74 -5.47
CA ASN A 259 -14.89 -10.67 -6.58
C ASN A 259 -15.05 -12.15 -6.18
N GLY A 260 -15.22 -12.44 -4.89
CA GLY A 260 -15.40 -13.76 -4.29
C GLY A 260 -14.16 -14.64 -4.26
N VAL A 261 -12.96 -14.09 -4.52
CA VAL A 261 -11.68 -14.80 -4.52
C VAL A 261 -10.60 -13.96 -3.84
N TYR A 262 -9.60 -14.62 -3.26
CA TYR A 262 -8.47 -13.91 -2.66
C TYR A 262 -7.67 -13.12 -3.70
N SER A 263 -7.45 -11.85 -3.38
CA SER A 263 -6.54 -10.93 -4.07
C SER A 263 -5.34 -10.59 -3.18
N PRO A 264 -4.15 -10.26 -3.75
CA PRO A 264 -3.00 -9.84 -2.97
C PRO A 264 -3.31 -8.68 -2.02
N GLY A 265 -3.04 -8.86 -0.72
CA GLY A 265 -3.27 -7.86 0.33
C GLY A 265 -4.54 -8.05 1.15
N GLU A 266 -5.40 -9.00 0.76
CA GLU A 266 -6.67 -9.30 1.43
C GLU A 266 -6.55 -10.26 2.61
N GLY A 267 -5.40 -10.93 2.72
CA GLY A 267 -5.15 -11.96 3.72
C GLY A 267 -5.36 -11.47 5.14
N ILE A 268 -5.81 -12.38 6.01
CA ILE A 268 -5.93 -12.17 7.45
C ILE A 268 -4.98 -13.13 8.17
N GLY A 269 -3.87 -12.59 8.66
CA GLY A 269 -2.89 -13.35 9.44
C GLY A 269 -3.27 -13.55 10.91
N GLY A 270 -2.67 -14.55 11.54
CA GLY A 270 -2.81 -14.80 12.98
C GLY A 270 -4.12 -15.48 13.40
N VAL A 271 -4.93 -15.97 12.45
CA VAL A 271 -6.15 -16.73 12.74
C VAL A 271 -5.77 -18.16 13.07
N THR A 272 -6.17 -18.63 14.25
CA THR A 272 -5.98 -20.02 14.67
C THR A 272 -7.01 -20.89 13.97
N VAL A 273 -6.54 -21.93 13.28
CA VAL A 273 -7.38 -22.92 12.59
C VAL A 273 -7.22 -24.26 13.28
N SER A 274 -8.33 -24.83 13.74
CA SER A 274 -8.39 -26.10 14.46
C SER A 274 -9.52 -26.98 13.93
N VAL A 275 -9.42 -28.30 14.09
CA VAL A 275 -10.45 -29.24 13.65
C VAL A 275 -10.90 -30.09 14.83
N ASP A 276 -12.20 -30.25 14.98
CA ASP A 276 -12.77 -31.05 16.07
C ASP A 276 -12.24 -32.50 16.04
N GLY A 277 -11.80 -32.99 17.19
CA GLY A 277 -11.20 -34.32 17.32
C GLY A 277 -9.71 -34.40 16.97
N PHE A 278 -9.08 -33.30 16.56
CA PHE A 278 -7.63 -33.23 16.31
C PHE A 278 -6.94 -32.35 17.35
N ALA A 279 -5.80 -32.82 17.87
CA ALA A 279 -5.04 -32.10 18.90
C ALA A 279 -4.20 -30.93 18.36
N THR A 280 -3.97 -30.89 17.05
CA THR A 280 -3.12 -29.88 16.39
C THR A 280 -3.97 -28.79 15.77
N SER A 281 -3.48 -27.56 15.89
CA SER A 281 -3.97 -26.39 15.16
C SER A 281 -2.86 -25.80 14.31
N THR A 282 -3.22 -24.92 13.38
CA THR A 282 -2.29 -24.07 12.63
C THR A 282 -2.69 -22.61 12.77
N VAL A 283 -1.86 -21.70 12.29
CA VAL A 283 -2.15 -20.27 12.26
C VAL A 283 -1.98 -19.78 10.82
N THR A 284 -2.86 -18.87 10.38
CA THR A 284 -2.75 -18.25 9.06
C THR A 284 -1.49 -17.39 8.96
N SER A 285 -0.80 -17.46 7.81
CA SER A 285 0.30 -16.57 7.43
C SER A 285 -0.19 -15.11 7.29
N PRO A 286 0.69 -14.12 7.16
CA PRO A 286 0.27 -12.74 6.86
C PRO A 286 -0.62 -12.61 5.62
N SER A 287 -0.40 -13.45 4.59
CA SER A 287 -1.22 -13.56 3.38
C SER A 287 -2.55 -14.32 3.59
N GLY A 288 -2.86 -14.74 4.82
CA GLY A 288 -4.10 -15.43 5.18
C GLY A 288 -4.10 -16.94 4.92
N GLY A 289 -3.08 -17.46 4.23
CA GLY A 289 -2.96 -18.88 3.90
C GLY A 289 -2.71 -19.75 5.12
N PHE A 290 -3.24 -20.98 5.11
CA PHE A 290 -2.95 -21.98 6.13
C PHE A 290 -2.92 -23.41 5.56
N ALA A 291 -2.22 -24.29 6.26
CA ALA A 291 -2.31 -25.73 6.06
C ALA A 291 -2.21 -26.49 7.39
N LEU A 292 -3.06 -27.50 7.56
CA LEU A 292 -3.20 -28.34 8.73
C LEU A 292 -3.33 -29.82 8.31
N PRO A 293 -2.29 -30.64 8.53
CA PRO A 293 -2.38 -32.07 8.31
C PRO A 293 -3.34 -32.74 9.31
N LEU A 294 -4.12 -33.70 8.83
CA LEU A 294 -5.13 -34.42 9.61
C LEU A 294 -4.91 -35.95 9.55
N PRO A 295 -3.96 -36.50 10.33
CA PRO A 295 -3.68 -37.94 10.34
C PRO A 295 -4.91 -38.77 10.72
N GLY A 296 -5.27 -39.74 9.87
CA GLY A 296 -6.42 -40.62 10.10
C GLY A 296 -7.79 -39.97 9.86
N ALA A 297 -7.84 -38.76 9.31
CA ALA A 297 -9.10 -38.10 8.96
C ALA A 297 -9.89 -38.87 7.89
N SER A 298 -11.20 -38.97 8.11
CA SER A 298 -12.15 -39.48 7.12
C SER A 298 -13.55 -38.96 7.43
N GLY A 299 -14.38 -38.79 6.39
CA GLY A 299 -15.76 -38.36 6.54
C GLY A 299 -15.91 -36.88 6.86
N ALA A 300 -17.08 -36.52 7.39
CA ALA A 300 -17.42 -35.13 7.72
C ALA A 300 -16.74 -34.67 9.01
N LEU A 301 -16.09 -33.51 8.97
CA LEU A 301 -15.38 -32.87 10.07
C LEU A 301 -15.78 -31.39 10.15
N THR A 302 -15.53 -30.77 11.30
CA THR A 302 -15.75 -29.33 11.53
C THR A 302 -14.42 -28.64 11.76
N VAL A 303 -14.15 -27.59 11.00
CA VAL A 303 -13.03 -26.67 11.23
C VAL A 303 -13.54 -25.44 11.96
N ARG A 304 -12.78 -24.97 12.96
CA ARG A 304 -13.00 -23.72 13.69
C ARG A 304 -11.86 -22.73 13.42
N PHE A 305 -12.25 -21.50 13.15
CA PHE A 305 -11.39 -20.35 12.94
C PHE A 305 -11.56 -19.37 14.11
N LEU A 306 -10.47 -19.05 14.81
CA LEU A 306 -10.47 -18.18 15.98
C LEU A 306 -9.41 -17.09 15.85
N GLY A 307 -9.82 -15.82 15.99
CA GLY A 307 -8.95 -14.66 15.95
C GLY A 307 -9.66 -13.39 16.47
N PRO A 308 -9.02 -12.22 16.46
CA PRO A 308 -9.66 -10.96 16.88
C PRO A 308 -10.96 -10.71 16.11
N GLY A 309 -12.11 -10.71 16.77
CA GLY A 309 -13.41 -10.53 16.10
C GLY A 309 -13.84 -11.67 15.16
N ILE A 310 -13.12 -12.79 15.15
CA ILE A 310 -13.40 -13.98 14.33
C ILE A 310 -13.62 -15.17 15.26
N ASP A 311 -14.84 -15.73 15.21
CA ASP A 311 -15.18 -17.03 15.77
C ASP A 311 -16.19 -17.65 14.81
N ARG A 312 -15.73 -18.58 13.97
CA ARG A 312 -16.49 -19.17 12.87
C ARG A 312 -16.18 -20.65 12.73
N GLU A 313 -17.17 -21.42 12.33
CA GLU A 313 -17.05 -22.84 12.04
C GLU A 313 -17.53 -23.15 10.63
N LYS A 314 -16.89 -24.13 9.98
CA LYS A 314 -17.32 -24.68 8.69
C LYS A 314 -17.21 -26.20 8.73
N THR A 315 -18.15 -26.89 8.08
CA THR A 315 -18.07 -28.33 7.88
C THR A 315 -17.41 -28.66 6.55
N PHE A 316 -16.58 -29.69 6.51
CA PHE A 316 -15.93 -30.20 5.29
C PHE A 316 -15.85 -31.72 5.33
N THR A 317 -15.59 -32.36 4.20
CA THR A 317 -15.49 -33.83 4.10
C THR A 317 -14.12 -34.25 3.58
N VAL A 318 -13.50 -35.20 4.27
CA VAL A 318 -12.24 -35.82 3.84
C VAL A 318 -12.52 -37.16 3.18
N THR A 319 -12.04 -37.33 1.94
CA THR A 319 -12.18 -38.56 1.16
C THR A 319 -10.81 -39.13 0.85
N GLY A 320 -10.51 -40.32 1.37
CA GLY A 320 -9.22 -40.99 1.18
C GLY A 320 -8.06 -40.15 1.72
N SER A 321 -6.99 -40.01 0.94
CA SER A 321 -5.81 -39.20 1.26
C SER A 321 -5.84 -37.79 0.65
N ASN A 322 -6.98 -37.36 0.09
CA ASN A 322 -7.06 -36.10 -0.64
C ASN A 322 -6.99 -34.91 0.31
N ASN A 323 -6.27 -33.88 -0.11
CA ASN A 323 -6.34 -32.58 0.56
C ASN A 323 -7.71 -31.94 0.33
N VAL A 324 -8.08 -31.03 1.22
CA VAL A 324 -9.37 -30.31 1.16
C VAL A 324 -9.10 -28.83 1.37
N LYS A 325 -9.66 -28.00 0.49
CA LYS A 325 -9.59 -26.53 0.58
C LYS A 325 -10.86 -26.00 1.26
N VAL A 326 -10.70 -25.19 2.30
CA VAL A 326 -11.78 -24.50 3.01
C VAL A 326 -11.33 -23.08 3.33
N ASP A 327 -11.92 -22.11 2.63
CA ASP A 327 -11.63 -20.70 2.85
C ASP A 327 -12.58 -20.10 3.87
N LEU A 328 -12.19 -18.97 4.48
CA LEU A 328 -13.07 -18.18 5.32
C LEU A 328 -13.02 -16.71 4.90
N GLU A 329 -14.19 -16.19 4.57
CA GLU A 329 -14.43 -14.76 4.37
C GLU A 329 -15.32 -14.28 5.53
N PRO A 330 -14.76 -13.64 6.56
CA PRO A 330 -15.52 -13.21 7.74
C PRO A 330 -16.35 -11.94 7.49
N GLY A 331 -16.16 -11.29 6.34
CA GLY A 331 -16.70 -9.98 5.98
C GLY A 331 -15.89 -8.84 6.62
N TYR A 332 -15.71 -7.75 5.87
CA TYR A 332 -15.05 -6.55 6.38
C TYR A 332 -16.07 -5.52 6.85
N THR A 333 -15.96 -5.09 8.11
CA THR A 333 -16.67 -3.92 8.61
C THR A 333 -15.67 -2.80 8.83
N VAL A 334 -15.83 -1.72 8.06
CA VAL A 334 -15.00 -0.52 8.19
C VAL A 334 -15.06 -0.02 9.64
N PRO A 335 -13.91 0.20 10.31
CA PRO A 335 -13.93 0.74 11.66
C PRO A 335 -14.54 2.14 11.69
N VAL A 336 -15.13 2.52 12.82
CA VAL A 336 -15.71 3.84 13.05
C VAL A 336 -14.90 4.55 14.12
N VAL A 337 -14.44 5.76 13.84
CA VAL A 337 -13.80 6.63 14.82
C VAL A 337 -14.85 7.50 15.49
N THR A 338 -14.84 7.57 16.81
CA THR A 338 -15.76 8.40 17.60
C THR A 338 -14.99 9.25 18.61
N GLY A 339 -15.46 10.47 18.85
CA GLY A 339 -14.84 11.41 19.80
C GLY A 339 -15.40 12.81 19.59
N SER A 340 -14.77 13.81 20.19
CA SER A 340 -15.22 15.20 20.02
C SER A 340 -14.96 15.69 18.60
N ALA A 341 -15.98 16.26 17.94
CA ALA A 341 -15.83 16.94 16.65
C ALA A 341 -15.27 18.36 16.80
N THR A 342 -15.08 18.85 18.03
CA THR A 342 -14.49 20.16 18.29
C THR A 342 -13.41 20.07 19.38
N LEU A 343 -12.29 20.76 19.17
CA LEU A 343 -11.20 20.90 20.14
C LEU A 343 -10.64 22.31 20.14
N SER A 344 -9.77 22.61 21.11
CA SER A 344 -8.92 23.80 21.07
C SER A 344 -7.46 23.37 20.96
N ALA A 345 -6.65 24.15 20.24
CA ALA A 345 -5.23 23.87 20.12
C ALA A 345 -4.56 23.74 21.51
N GLY A 346 -3.81 22.66 21.71
CA GLY A 346 -3.14 22.30 22.95
C GLY A 346 -3.99 21.53 23.97
N GLN A 347 -5.26 21.21 23.66
CA GLN A 347 -6.11 20.39 24.53
C GLN A 347 -6.17 18.93 24.08
N PRO A 348 -6.04 17.94 24.99
CA PRO A 348 -6.22 16.54 24.64
C PRO A 348 -7.68 16.21 24.32
N GLY A 349 -7.91 15.58 23.18
CA GLY A 349 -9.15 14.86 22.87
C GLY A 349 -8.95 13.36 22.99
N VAL A 350 -9.91 12.67 23.59
CA VAL A 350 -9.95 11.20 23.66
C VAL A 350 -10.89 10.71 22.56
N TYR A 351 -10.37 9.80 21.73
CA TYR A 351 -11.10 9.19 20.62
C TYR A 351 -11.14 7.68 20.83
N SER A 352 -12.22 7.06 20.39
CA SER A 352 -12.38 5.61 20.40
C SER A 352 -12.66 5.08 19.01
N ARG A 353 -12.45 3.78 18.82
CA ARG A 353 -12.66 3.10 17.54
C ARG A 353 -13.41 1.79 17.71
N SER A 354 -14.22 1.40 16.72
CA SER A 354 -14.72 0.01 16.62
C SER A 354 -13.63 -0.93 16.13
N ALA A 355 -13.80 -2.25 16.34
CA ALA A 355 -12.85 -3.25 15.88
C ALA A 355 -13.22 -3.77 14.47
N ALA A 356 -12.23 -3.96 13.62
CA ALA A 356 -12.34 -4.78 12.42
C ALA A 356 -11.93 -6.23 12.72
N ALA A 357 -12.68 -7.18 12.16
CA ALA A 357 -12.38 -8.60 12.29
C ALA A 357 -11.00 -8.93 11.68
N GLY A 358 -10.17 -9.66 12.42
CA GLY A 358 -8.82 -10.05 12.04
C GLY A 358 -7.73 -8.99 12.27
N ALA A 359 -8.08 -7.75 12.62
CA ALA A 359 -7.08 -6.70 12.81
C ALA A 359 -6.25 -6.94 14.08
N GLN A 360 -4.92 -7.00 13.91
CA GLN A 360 -3.96 -7.30 14.97
C GLN A 360 -3.45 -6.03 15.68
N ALA A 361 -3.50 -4.90 14.98
CA ALA A 361 -3.13 -3.59 15.49
C ALA A 361 -3.92 -2.51 14.76
N TYR A 362 -3.81 -1.29 15.26
CA TYR A 362 -4.44 -0.11 14.65
C TYR A 362 -3.44 1.05 14.65
N ARG A 363 -3.39 1.76 13.53
CA ARG A 363 -2.62 3.00 13.39
C ARG A 363 -3.57 4.15 13.18
N TRP A 364 -3.58 5.14 14.07
CA TRP A 364 -4.36 6.35 13.84
C TRP A 364 -3.50 7.44 13.20
N ARG A 365 -4.16 8.33 12.46
CA ARG A 365 -3.55 9.47 11.79
C ARG A 365 -4.47 10.68 11.87
N ALA A 366 -3.87 11.85 12.11
CA ALA A 366 -4.54 13.14 11.99
C ALA A 366 -3.97 13.88 10.77
N TYR A 367 -4.86 14.36 9.91
CA TYR A 367 -4.55 15.08 8.68
C TYR A 367 -5.05 16.51 8.82
N TRP A 368 -4.19 17.49 8.52
CA TRP A 368 -4.63 18.87 8.36
C TRP A 368 -5.33 18.99 7.01
N LEU A 369 -6.53 19.58 6.97
CA LEU A 369 -7.22 19.94 5.74
C LEU A 369 -6.82 21.33 5.25
N VAL A 370 -6.22 21.37 4.07
CA VAL A 370 -5.88 22.62 3.37
C VAL A 370 -6.68 22.71 2.08
N GLU A 371 -6.98 23.92 1.62
CA GLU A 371 -7.63 24.08 0.32
C GLU A 371 -6.81 23.38 -0.78
N ALA A 372 -7.49 22.62 -1.64
CA ALA A 372 -6.84 21.85 -2.67
C ALA A 372 -6.11 22.78 -3.64
N SER A 373 -4.82 22.51 -3.86
CA SER A 373 -4.01 23.20 -4.84
C SER A 373 -4.28 22.63 -6.23
N PRO A 374 -4.37 23.48 -7.26
CA PRO A 374 -4.60 22.99 -8.62
C PRO A 374 -3.43 22.11 -9.08
N GLU A 375 -3.73 21.12 -9.93
CA GLU A 375 -2.73 20.36 -10.68
C GLU A 375 -2.65 20.93 -12.10
N LEU A 376 -1.57 21.64 -12.38
CA LEU A 376 -1.38 22.40 -13.63
C LEU A 376 -0.62 21.61 -14.71
N ALA A 377 -0.36 20.32 -14.50
CA ALA A 377 0.34 19.46 -15.45
C ALA A 377 1.75 19.94 -15.85
N GLU A 378 2.47 20.57 -14.91
CA GLU A 378 3.82 21.09 -15.11
C GLU A 378 4.92 20.11 -14.65
N SER A 379 4.55 19.08 -13.90
CA SER A 379 5.47 18.04 -13.43
C SER A 379 4.71 16.77 -13.08
N LEU A 380 5.41 15.64 -12.93
CA LEU A 380 4.81 14.39 -12.48
C LEU A 380 4.80 14.22 -10.94
N ALA A 381 5.22 15.24 -10.18
CA ALA A 381 5.47 15.12 -8.75
C ALA A 381 4.21 14.77 -7.92
N ARG A 382 3.03 15.22 -8.39
CA ARG A 382 1.74 15.07 -7.71
C ARG A 382 0.86 13.99 -8.32
N VAL A 383 1.38 13.21 -9.27
CA VAL A 383 0.65 12.11 -9.93
C VAL A 383 1.44 10.81 -9.90
N SER A 384 0.74 9.69 -9.94
CA SER A 384 1.30 8.39 -10.31
C SER A 384 0.87 8.07 -11.74
N VAL A 385 1.83 7.68 -12.56
CA VAL A 385 1.63 7.41 -13.98
C VAL A 385 1.81 5.92 -14.21
N ASP A 386 0.80 5.30 -14.78
CA ASP A 386 0.84 3.96 -15.35
C ASP A 386 0.66 4.11 -16.86
N GLN A 387 1.77 4.02 -17.57
CA GLN A 387 1.84 4.29 -19.00
C GLN A 387 2.51 3.11 -19.73
N PRO A 388 1.73 2.37 -20.55
CA PRO A 388 2.29 1.39 -21.46
C PRO A 388 2.95 2.05 -22.67
N GLY A 389 4.23 1.78 -22.86
CA GLY A 389 5.02 2.19 -24.03
C GLY A 389 5.76 3.52 -23.92
N ASN A 390 6.59 3.82 -24.93
CA ASN A 390 7.57 4.90 -24.89
C ASN A 390 7.03 6.19 -25.53
N TYR A 391 6.42 7.07 -24.74
CA TYR A 391 6.18 8.47 -25.11
C TYR A 391 6.23 9.37 -23.87
N GLN A 392 6.33 10.69 -24.07
CA GLN A 392 6.38 11.65 -22.96
C GLN A 392 4.98 11.93 -22.42
N THR A 393 4.75 11.65 -21.13
CA THR A 393 3.49 11.96 -20.43
C THR A 393 3.24 13.47 -20.34
N LEU A 394 4.29 14.29 -20.29
CA LEU A 394 4.18 15.75 -20.35
C LEU A 394 4.36 16.22 -21.80
N SER A 395 3.36 16.92 -22.33
CA SER A 395 3.37 17.50 -23.67
C SER A 395 3.63 19.00 -23.60
N ALA A 396 4.81 19.43 -24.06
CA ALA A 396 5.11 20.85 -24.23
C ALA A 396 4.50 21.44 -25.51
N SER A 397 4.08 20.61 -26.46
CA SER A 397 3.65 21.06 -27.80
C SER A 397 2.15 21.32 -27.93
N ILE A 398 1.34 20.55 -27.19
CA ILE A 398 -0.11 20.73 -27.07
C ILE A 398 -0.39 20.93 -25.59
N ARG A 399 -0.86 22.13 -25.24
CA ARG A 399 -1.20 22.53 -23.86
C ARG A 399 -2.22 23.67 -23.90
N HIS A 400 -3.00 23.81 -22.85
CA HIS A 400 -3.95 24.92 -22.67
C HIS A 400 -3.21 26.14 -22.10
N SER A 401 -2.40 25.92 -21.07
CA SER A 401 -1.64 26.98 -20.39
C SER A 401 -0.23 26.49 -20.04
N GLY A 402 0.57 27.32 -19.37
CA GLY A 402 1.76 26.80 -18.72
C GLY A 402 2.87 26.31 -19.66
N GLN A 403 3.71 25.39 -19.19
CA GLN A 403 4.79 24.75 -19.96
C GLN A 403 4.36 23.42 -20.58
N SER A 404 3.46 22.68 -19.95
CA SER A 404 3.00 21.38 -20.45
C SER A 404 1.55 21.05 -20.12
N SER A 405 1.03 20.02 -20.78
CA SER A 405 -0.20 19.30 -20.39
C SER A 405 0.10 17.82 -20.17
N PHE A 406 -0.78 17.10 -19.47
CA PHE A 406 -0.75 15.64 -19.45
C PHE A 406 -1.21 15.07 -20.78
N ARG A 407 -0.48 14.08 -21.27
CA ARG A 407 -0.74 13.39 -22.51
C ARG A 407 -0.99 11.90 -22.26
N PHE A 408 -2.05 11.42 -22.90
CA PHE A 408 -2.36 10.01 -23.08
C PHE A 408 -2.27 9.67 -24.56
N SER A 409 -1.74 8.50 -24.90
CA SER A 409 -1.61 8.04 -26.28
C SER A 409 -1.47 6.52 -26.26
N HIS A 410 -2.14 5.75 -27.12
CA HIS A 410 -2.07 4.28 -27.08
C HIS A 410 -1.02 3.71 -28.07
N PRO A 411 0.31 3.77 -27.82
CA PRO A 411 1.27 3.05 -28.68
C PRO A 411 1.04 1.54 -28.62
N ARG A 412 0.43 1.07 -27.53
CA ARG A 412 -0.20 -0.25 -27.39
C ARG A 412 -1.66 -0.06 -26.98
N PRO A 413 -2.56 -0.99 -27.35
CA PRO A 413 -4.00 -0.95 -27.02
C PRO A 413 -4.26 -1.29 -25.53
N LEU A 414 -3.54 -0.65 -24.64
CA LEU A 414 -3.49 -0.89 -23.20
C LEU A 414 -4.04 0.32 -22.46
N PRO A 415 -4.87 0.16 -21.42
CA PRO A 415 -5.30 1.26 -20.59
C PRO A 415 -4.12 2.07 -20.04
N GLN A 416 -4.30 3.37 -19.94
CA GLN A 416 -3.32 4.29 -19.36
C GLN A 416 -3.95 5.02 -18.21
N THR A 417 -3.16 5.30 -17.17
CA THR A 417 -3.69 5.95 -15.96
C THR A 417 -2.74 7.03 -15.48
N ILE A 418 -3.28 8.22 -15.21
CA ILE A 418 -2.63 9.24 -14.40
C ILE A 418 -3.53 9.45 -13.19
N ALA A 419 -3.11 8.96 -12.03
CA ALA A 419 -3.84 9.12 -10.78
C ALA A 419 -3.24 10.25 -9.94
N LEU A 420 -4.09 11.11 -9.39
CA LEU A 420 -3.64 12.16 -8.49
C LEU A 420 -3.18 11.52 -7.16
N ARG A 421 -2.00 11.91 -6.68
CA ARG A 421 -1.46 11.41 -5.40
C ARG A 421 -2.24 11.94 -4.18
N PRO A 422 -2.67 13.22 -4.13
CA PRO A 422 -3.41 13.72 -2.99
C PRO A 422 -4.76 13.01 -2.80
N ARG A 423 -5.22 13.02 -1.55
CA ARG A 423 -6.60 12.65 -1.19
C ARG A 423 -7.36 13.94 -0.89
N TYR A 424 -8.61 14.00 -1.32
CA TYR A 424 -9.42 15.20 -1.22
C TYR A 424 -10.64 14.92 -0.34
N HIS A 425 -10.90 15.77 0.63
CA HIS A 425 -12.16 15.79 1.36
C HIS A 425 -13.12 16.74 0.65
N ALA A 426 -14.24 16.22 0.15
CA ALA A 426 -15.25 16.99 -0.57
C ALA A 426 -16.16 17.75 0.41
N GLN A 427 -16.31 19.05 0.19
CA GLN A 427 -17.27 19.89 0.89
C GLN A 427 -18.61 19.90 0.13
N ALA A 428 -19.65 20.47 0.75
CA ALA A 428 -20.91 20.69 0.07
C ALA A 428 -20.71 21.60 -1.16
N GLY A 429 -21.24 21.19 -2.32
CA GLY A 429 -21.07 21.90 -3.58
C GLY A 429 -19.68 21.73 -4.22
N ALA A 430 -18.91 20.73 -3.80
CA ALA A 430 -17.62 20.44 -4.40
C ALA A 430 -17.72 20.21 -5.92
N ALA A 431 -16.72 20.69 -6.65
CA ALA A 431 -16.61 20.49 -8.08
C ALA A 431 -15.15 20.34 -8.51
N LEU A 432 -14.94 19.63 -9.60
CA LEU A 432 -13.65 19.51 -10.28
C LEU A 432 -13.80 20.03 -11.70
N SER A 433 -12.89 20.89 -12.13
CA SER A 433 -12.78 21.29 -13.53
C SER A 433 -11.42 20.97 -14.12
N PHE A 434 -11.38 20.69 -15.41
CA PHE A 434 -10.14 20.43 -16.15
C PHE A 434 -10.34 20.78 -17.62
N TRP A 435 -9.26 21.06 -18.33
CA TRP A 435 -9.28 21.31 -19.76
C TRP A 435 -8.95 20.04 -20.51
N SER A 436 -9.85 19.64 -21.41
CA SER A 436 -9.72 18.44 -22.26
C SER A 436 -9.48 18.83 -23.70
N ARG A 437 -8.61 18.11 -24.39
CA ARG A 437 -8.49 18.14 -25.85
C ARG A 437 -8.25 16.74 -26.40
N MET A 438 -9.16 16.26 -27.23
CA MET A 438 -9.02 15.00 -27.95
C MET A 438 -8.30 15.21 -29.29
N GLY A 439 -7.08 14.67 -29.39
CA GLY A 439 -6.28 14.65 -30.61
C GLY A 439 -6.75 13.60 -31.60
N TRP A 440 -5.82 13.00 -32.35
CA TRP A 440 -6.13 11.84 -33.17
C TRP A 440 -6.46 10.62 -32.31
N ALA A 441 -7.72 10.20 -32.33
CA ALA A 441 -8.26 9.07 -31.58
C ALA A 441 -9.50 8.50 -32.29
N THR A 442 -9.63 7.18 -32.38
CA THR A 442 -10.85 6.53 -32.89
C THR A 442 -11.93 6.46 -31.81
N GLU A 443 -13.16 6.10 -32.18
CA GLU A 443 -14.26 5.85 -31.22
C GLU A 443 -13.95 4.72 -30.23
N ASN A 444 -12.95 3.89 -30.54
CA ASN A 444 -12.47 2.79 -29.69
C ASN A 444 -11.50 3.28 -28.61
N GLN A 445 -11.04 4.53 -28.68
CA GLN A 445 -10.19 5.14 -27.68
C GLN A 445 -10.98 6.22 -26.94
N LYS A 446 -10.97 6.18 -25.60
CA LYS A 446 -11.77 7.09 -24.78
C LYS A 446 -11.01 7.63 -23.59
N GLY A 447 -11.09 8.93 -23.38
CA GLY A 447 -10.64 9.61 -22.17
C GLY A 447 -11.70 9.51 -21.09
N VAL A 448 -11.31 9.24 -19.85
CA VAL A 448 -12.20 9.01 -18.72
C VAL A 448 -11.63 9.70 -17.48
N LEU A 449 -12.49 10.35 -16.70
CA LEU A 449 -12.20 10.75 -15.32
C LEU A 449 -12.97 9.83 -14.38
N GLU A 450 -12.27 9.28 -13.40
CA GLU A 450 -12.82 8.38 -12.40
C GLU A 450 -12.52 8.90 -10.99
N VAL A 451 -13.40 8.58 -10.05
CA VAL A 451 -13.31 8.90 -8.63
C VAL A 451 -13.37 7.63 -7.80
N SER A 452 -12.73 7.64 -6.63
CA SER A 452 -12.81 6.56 -5.66
C SER A 452 -13.08 7.14 -4.28
N SER A 453 -14.10 6.64 -3.59
CA SER A 453 -14.44 6.96 -2.19
C SER A 453 -13.86 5.95 -1.20
N ASP A 454 -13.34 4.81 -1.66
CA ASP A 454 -12.81 3.72 -0.84
C ASP A 454 -11.27 3.65 -0.87
N HIS A 455 -10.62 4.81 -0.99
CA HIS A 455 -9.17 4.97 -0.99
C HIS A 455 -8.41 4.39 -2.20
N GLY A 456 -9.13 4.08 -3.28
CA GLY A 456 -8.61 3.65 -4.57
C GLY A 456 -8.78 2.17 -4.83
N ILE A 457 -9.66 1.50 -4.09
CA ILE A 457 -9.98 0.08 -4.26
C ILE A 457 -10.91 -0.04 -5.47
N THR A 458 -12.11 0.54 -5.39
CA THR A 458 -13.05 0.69 -6.49
C THR A 458 -13.04 2.10 -7.06
N TRP A 459 -13.48 2.25 -8.31
CA TRP A 459 -13.45 3.52 -9.03
C TRP A 459 -14.70 3.70 -9.89
N ASP A 460 -15.45 4.76 -9.62
CA ASP A 460 -16.63 5.18 -10.37
C ASP A 460 -16.27 6.15 -11.49
N ARG A 461 -16.98 6.04 -12.61
CA ARG A 461 -16.79 6.92 -13.76
C ARG A 461 -17.60 8.21 -13.61
N LEU A 462 -16.91 9.34 -13.57
CA LEU A 462 -17.52 10.66 -13.50
C LEU A 462 -17.73 11.30 -14.88
N TRP A 463 -16.82 11.06 -15.81
CA TRP A 463 -16.86 11.67 -17.13
C TRP A 463 -16.17 10.78 -18.18
N GLU A 464 -16.65 10.85 -19.42
CA GLU A 464 -16.08 10.13 -20.56
C GLU A 464 -16.19 10.96 -21.85
N GLN A 465 -15.15 10.86 -22.69
CA GLN A 465 -15.16 11.36 -24.06
C GLN A 465 -14.50 10.34 -25.00
N LYS A 466 -15.24 9.91 -26.03
CA LYS A 466 -14.72 9.05 -27.11
C LYS A 466 -13.99 9.88 -28.17
N GLY A 467 -12.97 9.29 -28.79
CA GLY A 467 -12.40 9.78 -30.06
C GLY A 467 -13.42 9.75 -31.20
N ARG A 468 -13.13 10.41 -32.32
CA ARG A 468 -14.07 10.63 -33.43
C ARG A 468 -13.43 10.58 -34.83
N ALA A 469 -12.25 9.98 -34.96
CA ALA A 469 -11.56 9.88 -36.23
C ALA A 469 -12.25 8.86 -37.19
N PRO A 470 -12.21 9.07 -38.53
CA PRO A 470 -11.25 9.93 -39.25
C PRO A 470 -11.59 11.43 -39.32
N ASP A 471 -12.78 11.87 -38.88
CA ASP A 471 -13.32 13.16 -39.33
C ASP A 471 -13.18 14.34 -38.36
N VAL A 472 -12.84 14.12 -37.08
CA VAL A 472 -12.73 15.22 -36.10
C VAL A 472 -11.55 15.06 -35.16
N VAL A 473 -10.60 15.99 -35.24
CA VAL A 473 -9.56 16.25 -34.24
C VAL A 473 -9.87 17.59 -33.60
N GLU A 474 -9.90 17.66 -32.28
CA GLU A 474 -10.13 18.92 -31.59
C GLU A 474 -8.92 19.84 -31.77
N SER A 475 -9.18 21.06 -32.22
CA SER A 475 -8.13 22.08 -32.44
C SER A 475 -7.90 22.96 -31.21
N VAL A 476 -8.83 22.94 -30.25
CA VAL A 476 -8.82 23.77 -29.04
C VAL A 476 -9.15 22.91 -27.82
N PHE A 477 -8.68 23.32 -26.64
CA PHE A 477 -9.11 22.73 -25.38
C PHE A 477 -10.51 23.22 -25.02
N THR A 478 -11.29 22.36 -24.37
CA THR A 478 -12.59 22.69 -23.79
C THR A 478 -12.59 22.39 -22.30
N GLN A 479 -13.10 23.33 -21.49
CA GLN A 479 -13.21 23.10 -20.06
C GLN A 479 -14.38 22.15 -19.77
N GLN A 480 -14.10 21.14 -18.97
CA GLN A 480 -15.08 20.23 -18.38
C GLN A 480 -15.24 20.59 -16.91
N THR A 481 -16.47 20.58 -16.40
CA THR A 481 -16.77 20.80 -14.98
C THR A 481 -17.67 19.69 -14.49
N ILE A 482 -17.27 19.06 -13.41
CA ILE A 482 -17.90 17.88 -12.83
C ILE A 482 -18.41 18.24 -11.45
N ASP A 483 -19.71 18.06 -11.25
CA ASP A 483 -20.35 18.18 -9.94
C ASP A 483 -19.96 16.98 -9.06
N LEU A 484 -19.46 17.27 -7.86
CA LEU A 484 -19.05 16.27 -6.88
C LEU A 484 -19.92 16.36 -5.61
N SER A 485 -21.05 17.05 -5.66
CA SER A 485 -21.95 17.20 -4.51
C SER A 485 -22.42 15.87 -3.93
N ALA A 486 -22.47 14.80 -4.74
CA ALA A 486 -22.79 13.45 -4.28
C ALA A 486 -21.75 12.87 -3.29
N TYR A 487 -20.52 13.39 -3.31
CA TYR A 487 -19.42 12.95 -2.46
C TYR A 487 -19.20 13.88 -1.25
N ALA A 488 -20.11 14.82 -0.99
CA ALA A 488 -19.95 15.80 0.09
C ALA A 488 -19.78 15.10 1.46
N GLY A 489 -18.67 15.39 2.14
CA GLY A 489 -18.26 14.76 3.40
C GLY A 489 -17.35 13.54 3.25
N GLU A 490 -17.15 13.04 2.03
CA GLU A 490 -16.32 11.87 1.75
C GLU A 490 -14.86 12.26 1.45
N VAL A 491 -13.96 11.30 1.67
CA VAL A 491 -12.58 11.38 1.20
C VAL A 491 -12.44 10.65 -0.12
N ILE A 492 -12.18 11.40 -1.18
CA ILE A 492 -12.12 10.92 -2.54
C ILE A 492 -10.73 11.04 -3.18
N LYS A 493 -10.46 10.18 -4.16
CA LYS A 493 -9.29 10.24 -5.05
C LYS A 493 -9.76 10.35 -6.49
N PHE A 494 -8.91 10.92 -7.36
CA PHE A 494 -9.19 11.03 -8.79
C PHE A 494 -8.13 10.34 -9.62
N ARG A 495 -8.56 9.75 -10.75
CA ARG A 495 -7.65 9.33 -11.80
C ARG A 495 -8.23 9.62 -13.18
N PHE A 496 -7.34 9.96 -14.09
CA PHE A 496 -7.63 10.10 -15.51
C PHE A 496 -7.15 8.85 -16.21
N ARG A 497 -8.00 8.27 -17.06
CA ARG A 497 -7.68 7.09 -17.84
C ARG A 497 -7.91 7.28 -19.31
N TYR A 498 -7.06 6.67 -20.11
CA TYR A 498 -7.30 6.51 -21.53
C TYR A 498 -7.50 5.02 -21.80
N LEU A 499 -8.70 4.66 -22.25
CA LEU A 499 -9.13 3.28 -22.38
C LEU A 499 -9.29 2.89 -23.85
N TYR A 500 -9.04 1.61 -24.15
CA TYR A 500 -9.35 0.99 -25.42
C TYR A 500 -10.53 0.02 -25.26
N SER A 501 -11.50 0.04 -26.18
CA SER A 501 -12.71 -0.79 -26.14
C SER A 501 -12.48 -2.28 -26.46
N GLY A 502 -11.25 -2.68 -26.79
CA GLY A 502 -10.91 -4.07 -27.10
C GLY A 502 -11.19 -4.48 -28.55
N GLN A 503 -11.91 -3.66 -29.34
CA GLN A 503 -12.30 -3.97 -30.71
C GLN A 503 -12.04 -2.80 -31.65
N GLY A 504 -11.51 -3.09 -32.85
CA GLY A 504 -11.38 -2.12 -33.94
C GLY A 504 -10.09 -1.28 -33.94
N PRO A 505 -9.90 -0.43 -34.97
CA PRO A 505 -8.67 0.32 -35.15
C PRO A 505 -8.47 1.39 -34.08
N ILE A 506 -7.20 1.73 -33.81
CA ILE A 506 -6.76 2.83 -32.94
C ILE A 506 -5.73 3.69 -33.66
N TYR A 507 -5.56 4.93 -33.21
CA TYR A 507 -4.35 5.71 -33.53
C TYR A 507 -3.26 5.34 -32.53
N SER A 508 -2.27 4.58 -32.99
CA SER A 508 -1.16 4.06 -32.18
C SER A 508 0.14 4.87 -32.28
N GLY A 509 0.14 5.99 -33.00
CA GLY A 509 1.32 6.83 -33.14
C GLY A 509 1.72 7.50 -31.82
N SER A 510 3.02 7.74 -31.64
CA SER A 510 3.57 8.56 -30.54
C SER A 510 3.81 10.02 -30.94
N THR A 511 3.42 10.42 -32.15
CA THR A 511 3.49 11.81 -32.62
C THR A 511 2.70 12.74 -31.71
N SER A 512 3.14 13.98 -31.54
CA SER A 512 2.62 14.87 -30.50
C SER A 512 1.14 15.26 -30.61
N SER A 513 0.45 14.90 -31.69
CA SER A 513 -0.97 15.20 -31.93
C SER A 513 -1.91 14.02 -31.69
N VAL A 514 -1.38 12.82 -31.37
CA VAL A 514 -2.18 11.61 -31.14
C VAL A 514 -2.54 11.46 -29.66
N GLY A 515 -3.80 11.05 -29.44
CA GLY A 515 -4.34 10.70 -28.14
C GLY A 515 -5.11 11.83 -27.46
N TRP A 516 -5.08 11.86 -26.14
CA TRP A 516 -5.89 12.77 -25.30
C TRP A 516 -5.00 13.63 -24.41
N PHE A 517 -5.36 14.91 -24.26
CA PHE A 517 -4.62 15.89 -23.49
C PHE A 517 -5.48 16.47 -22.37
N VAL A 518 -4.92 16.55 -21.17
CA VAL A 518 -5.56 17.08 -19.97
C VAL A 518 -4.66 18.14 -19.36
N ASP A 519 -5.23 19.30 -19.04
CA ASP A 519 -4.50 20.44 -18.47
C ASP A 519 -5.36 21.18 -17.43
N GLU A 520 -4.73 21.98 -16.58
CA GLU A 520 -5.34 22.85 -15.57
C GLU A 520 -6.48 22.17 -14.78
N ILE A 521 -6.15 21.13 -14.03
CA ILE A 521 -7.08 20.47 -13.11
C ILE A 521 -7.24 21.36 -11.88
N ARG A 522 -8.44 21.89 -11.69
CA ARG A 522 -8.79 22.82 -10.62
C ARG A 522 -9.90 22.24 -9.76
N PHE A 523 -9.86 22.60 -8.49
CA PHE A 523 -10.74 22.09 -7.46
C PHE A 523 -11.50 23.24 -6.82
N GLU A 524 -12.79 23.05 -6.62
CA GLU A 524 -13.66 23.96 -5.88
C GLU A 524 -14.35 23.16 -4.76
N GLY A 525 -14.34 23.68 -3.53
CA GLY A 525 -14.92 22.97 -2.38
C GLY A 525 -14.24 21.63 -2.06
N LEU A 526 -12.98 21.44 -2.43
CA LEU A 526 -12.19 20.26 -2.08
C LEU A 526 -11.00 20.67 -1.23
N ARG A 527 -10.76 19.90 -0.17
CA ARG A 527 -9.60 20.12 0.71
C ARG A 527 -8.65 18.95 0.63
N GLU A 528 -7.39 19.24 0.34
CA GLU A 528 -6.33 18.26 0.37
C GLU A 528 -6.00 17.84 1.81
N MET A 529 -5.84 16.54 2.00
CA MET A 529 -5.27 15.98 3.22
C MET A 529 -3.75 16.18 3.19
N ALA A 530 -3.23 17.13 3.98
CA ALA A 530 -1.79 17.38 4.11
C ALA A 530 -1.05 16.16 4.70
N PRO A 531 0.29 16.03 4.51
CA PRO A 531 1.05 14.91 5.03
C PRO A 531 0.90 14.72 6.56
N VAL A 532 0.90 13.45 6.97
CA VAL A 532 0.60 12.99 8.33
C VAL A 532 1.57 13.60 9.36
N LEU A 533 1.02 14.21 10.41
CA LEU A 533 1.82 14.86 11.47
C LEU A 533 2.24 13.89 12.60
N GLU A 534 1.44 12.87 12.90
CA GLU A 534 1.74 11.88 13.95
C GLU A 534 1.17 10.49 13.61
N THR A 535 1.90 9.44 13.99
CA THR A 535 1.45 8.04 13.93
C THR A 535 1.68 7.41 15.29
N PHE A 536 0.65 6.79 15.84
CA PHE A 536 0.76 5.94 17.01
C PHE A 536 0.01 4.63 16.76
N GLU A 537 0.63 3.54 17.16
CA GLU A 537 0.13 2.19 16.96
C GLU A 537 -0.32 1.61 18.30
N ASN A 538 -1.56 1.15 18.32
CA ASN A 538 -2.14 0.41 19.43
C ASN A 538 -2.23 -1.08 19.05
N GLY A 539 -2.00 -1.97 20.02
CA GLY A 539 -2.31 -3.40 19.84
C GLY A 539 -3.82 -3.64 19.65
N ALA A 540 -4.21 -4.85 19.22
CA ALA A 540 -5.59 -5.23 18.89
C ALA A 540 -6.66 -4.82 19.93
N GLY A 541 -6.30 -4.73 21.22
CA GLY A 541 -7.20 -4.34 22.33
C GLY A 541 -7.27 -2.84 22.65
N GLY A 542 -6.45 -1.99 22.03
CA GLY A 542 -6.46 -0.54 22.26
C GLY A 542 -7.66 0.12 21.58
N GLY A 543 -8.78 0.23 22.30
CA GLY A 543 -10.03 0.81 21.78
C GLY A 543 -10.06 2.34 21.75
N ALA A 544 -9.10 3.00 22.40
CA ALA A 544 -9.03 4.45 22.49
C ALA A 544 -7.61 5.00 22.28
N PHE A 545 -7.52 6.23 21.79
CA PHE A 545 -6.29 7.00 21.67
C PHE A 545 -6.54 8.45 22.08
N THR A 546 -5.47 9.15 22.49
CA THR A 546 -5.52 10.59 22.82
C THR A 546 -4.76 11.35 21.76
N TRP A 547 -5.36 12.44 21.24
CA TRP A 547 -4.73 13.36 20.30
C TRP A 547 -4.74 14.77 20.86
N VAL A 548 -3.62 15.49 20.73
CA VAL A 548 -3.48 16.89 21.15
C VAL A 548 -3.12 17.73 19.92
N PRO A 549 -4.08 18.43 19.29
CA PRO A 549 -3.75 19.30 18.15
C PRO A 549 -2.82 20.43 18.57
N SER A 550 -1.76 20.67 17.81
CA SER A 550 -0.78 21.73 18.10
C SER A 550 -1.18 23.11 17.57
N ALA A 551 -2.12 23.19 16.63
CA ALA A 551 -2.54 24.40 15.96
C ALA A 551 -4.06 24.40 15.67
N PRO A 552 -4.69 25.58 15.51
CA PRO A 552 -6.06 25.67 15.03
C PRO A 552 -6.17 25.33 13.55
N GLY A 553 -7.32 24.81 13.15
CA GLY A 553 -7.63 24.42 11.78
C GLY A 553 -8.60 23.24 11.75
N ASP A 554 -8.94 22.81 10.53
CA ASP A 554 -9.78 21.63 10.32
C ASP A 554 -8.90 20.41 10.11
N TYR A 555 -9.24 19.34 10.83
CA TYR A 555 -8.52 18.08 10.78
C TYR A 555 -9.46 16.92 10.42
N LEU A 556 -8.88 15.89 9.80
CA LEU A 556 -9.50 14.57 9.70
C LEU A 556 -8.72 13.58 10.54
N LEU A 557 -9.41 12.87 11.43
CA LEU A 557 -8.86 11.75 12.19
C LEU A 557 -9.36 10.45 11.59
N THR A 558 -8.44 9.55 11.24
CA THR A 558 -8.79 8.23 10.75
C THR A 558 -7.91 7.16 11.39
N VAL A 559 -8.37 5.92 11.34
CA VAL A 559 -7.73 4.75 11.93
C VAL A 559 -7.59 3.67 10.86
N TYR A 560 -6.39 3.12 10.73
CA TYR A 560 -6.08 2.01 9.84
C TYR A 560 -6.02 0.73 10.67
N PRO A 561 -6.91 -0.24 10.45
CA PRO A 561 -6.67 -1.60 10.94
C PRO A 561 -5.46 -2.19 10.22
N LEU A 562 -4.65 -2.96 10.96
CA LEU A 562 -3.41 -3.54 10.47
C LEU A 562 -3.46 -5.07 10.53
N ASN A 563 -2.95 -5.69 9.47
CA ASN A 563 -2.54 -7.09 9.45
C ASN A 563 -1.01 -7.14 9.29
N GLY A 564 -0.30 -7.41 10.38
CA GLY A 564 1.15 -7.21 10.43
C GLY A 564 1.54 -5.76 10.10
N ALA A 565 2.42 -5.59 9.11
CA ALA A 565 2.89 -4.27 8.66
C ALA A 565 1.95 -3.60 7.62
N ASN A 566 1.05 -4.37 7.00
CA ASN A 566 0.15 -3.91 5.96
C ASN A 566 -1.10 -3.26 6.58
N GLY A 567 -1.54 -2.14 5.99
CA GLY A 567 -2.77 -1.46 6.40
C GLY A 567 -3.93 -1.88 5.51
N TRP A 568 -5.04 -2.26 6.14
CA TRP A 568 -6.32 -2.46 5.48
C TRP A 568 -7.03 -1.13 5.19
N PRO A 569 -8.14 -1.15 4.43
CA PRO A 569 -8.91 0.06 4.15
C PRO A 569 -9.25 0.80 5.45
N PRO A 570 -8.90 2.09 5.61
CA PRO A 570 -9.06 2.78 6.89
C PRO A 570 -10.53 3.04 7.24
N ALA A 571 -10.74 3.42 8.49
CA ALA A 571 -11.97 3.99 8.99
C ALA A 571 -12.37 5.25 8.25
N GLU A 572 -13.68 5.47 8.13
CA GLU A 572 -14.21 6.77 7.71
C GLU A 572 -13.64 7.88 8.59
N PRO A 573 -13.04 8.94 8.00
CA PRO A 573 -12.40 9.97 8.78
C PRO A 573 -13.41 10.81 9.58
N LEU A 574 -13.12 11.03 10.85
CA LEU A 574 -13.84 11.97 11.70
C LEU A 574 -13.32 13.39 11.48
N ALA A 575 -14.19 14.30 11.03
CA ALA A 575 -13.88 15.72 10.96
C ALA A 575 -13.83 16.33 12.37
N VAL A 576 -12.74 17.05 12.65
CA VAL A 576 -12.53 17.76 13.92
C VAL A 576 -12.13 19.20 13.65
N GLU A 577 -12.97 20.14 14.10
CA GLU A 577 -12.67 21.57 14.07
C GLU A 577 -11.84 21.93 15.31
N VAL A 578 -10.63 22.43 15.08
CA VAL A 578 -9.75 22.90 16.16
C VAL A 578 -9.75 24.41 16.19
N GLY A 579 -10.41 24.97 17.20
CA GLY A 579 -10.37 26.40 17.48
C GLY A 579 -8.99 26.87 17.95
N GLY A 580 -8.81 28.19 17.98
CA GLY A 580 -7.62 28.83 18.56
C GLY A 580 -7.28 28.28 19.95
N SER A 581 -6.03 28.47 20.40
CA SER A 581 -5.64 28.04 21.74
C SER A 581 -6.67 28.56 22.74
N ALA A 582 -7.18 27.63 23.57
CA ALA A 582 -8.20 27.94 24.55
C ALA A 582 -7.72 29.18 25.31
N GLY A 583 -8.47 30.29 25.22
CA GLY A 583 -8.14 31.48 25.98
C GLY A 583 -7.92 31.10 27.44
N PHE A 584 -7.05 31.83 28.15
CA PHE A 584 -6.73 31.54 29.55
C PHE A 584 -7.94 31.16 30.43
N PRO A 585 -9.14 31.76 30.28
CA PRO A 585 -10.34 31.36 31.02
C PRO A 585 -10.82 29.92 30.75
N THR A 586 -10.77 29.48 29.48
CA THR A 586 -11.23 28.15 29.07
C THR A 586 -10.23 27.07 29.47
N TRP A 587 -8.93 27.36 29.35
CA TRP A 587 -7.86 26.49 29.84
C TRP A 587 -7.89 26.32 31.37
N SER A 588 -8.08 27.42 32.11
CA SER A 588 -8.13 27.40 33.58
C SER A 588 -9.33 26.62 34.10
N ALA A 589 -10.50 26.77 33.49
CA ALA A 589 -11.69 25.99 33.81
C ALA A 589 -11.49 24.47 33.62
N ALA A 590 -10.86 24.06 32.51
CA ALA A 590 -10.56 22.64 32.26
C ALA A 590 -9.57 22.07 33.29
N ARG A 591 -8.60 22.87 33.74
CA ARG A 591 -7.61 22.46 34.75
C ARG A 591 -8.20 22.42 36.15
N GLU A 592 -9.07 23.37 36.51
CA GLU A 592 -9.84 23.36 37.75
C GLU A 592 -10.68 22.09 37.88
N ALA A 593 -11.37 21.70 36.80
CA ALA A 593 -12.14 20.46 36.74
C ALA A 593 -11.26 19.21 36.93
N ALA A 594 -10.11 19.13 36.23
CA ALA A 594 -9.19 17.99 36.34
C ALA A 594 -8.53 17.85 37.73
N LEU A 595 -8.46 18.93 38.52
CA LEU A 595 -7.84 18.96 39.85
C LEU A 595 -8.88 19.02 41.00
N GLY A 596 -10.18 19.05 40.69
CA GLY A 596 -11.24 19.19 41.70
C GLY A 596 -11.28 20.55 42.41
N LEU A 597 -10.79 21.62 41.78
CA LEU A 597 -10.83 22.98 42.31
C LEU A 597 -12.18 23.65 42.01
N GLY A 598 -12.57 24.63 42.83
CA GLY A 598 -13.79 25.41 42.57
C GLY A 598 -13.66 26.25 41.29
N ALA A 599 -14.78 26.41 40.55
CA ALA A 599 -14.78 27.19 39.32
C ALA A 599 -14.32 28.65 39.57
N GLY A 600 -13.32 29.10 38.81
CA GLY A 600 -12.73 30.42 38.93
C GLY A 600 -11.61 30.54 39.96
N SER A 601 -11.20 29.46 40.64
CA SER A 601 -10.07 29.46 41.59
C SER A 601 -8.76 29.96 40.97
N VAL A 602 -8.56 29.74 39.67
CA VAL A 602 -7.40 30.15 38.87
C VAL A 602 -7.64 31.50 38.19
N LEU A 603 -8.89 31.92 38.01
CA LEU A 603 -9.31 33.21 37.43
C LEU A 603 -9.40 34.36 38.46
N ALA A 604 -9.67 34.05 39.74
CA ALA A 604 -10.15 35.01 40.73
C ALA A 604 -9.09 35.59 41.72
N ASP A 605 -7.80 35.24 41.60
CA ASP A 605 -6.73 35.89 42.39
C ASP A 605 -5.63 36.54 41.52
N PRO A 606 -5.83 37.79 41.06
CA PRO A 606 -4.85 38.58 40.33
C PRO A 606 -4.00 39.49 41.24
N ALA A 607 -3.89 39.23 42.55
CA ALA A 607 -3.37 40.22 43.49
C ALA A 607 -1.85 40.49 43.36
N GLY A 608 -1.57 41.49 42.52
CA GLY A 608 -0.63 42.55 42.88
C GLY A 608 -0.84 43.81 42.06
N THR A 609 -1.89 44.56 42.43
CA THR A 609 -2.11 46.02 42.23
C THR A 609 -1.82 46.64 40.85
N PHE A 610 -2.92 46.95 40.15
CA PHE A 610 -3.00 47.80 38.97
C PHE A 610 -2.78 49.29 39.31
N ARG A 611 -1.79 49.93 38.70
CA ARG A 611 -1.86 51.32 38.23
C ARG A 611 -1.10 51.43 36.90
N GLY A 612 -1.80 51.61 35.77
CA GLY A 612 -1.16 52.00 34.52
C GLY A 612 -1.63 51.38 33.20
N GLY A 613 -2.69 50.56 33.17
CA GLY A 613 -3.42 50.27 31.93
C GLY A 613 -2.63 49.68 30.77
N LEU A 614 -2.16 48.43 30.88
CA LEU A 614 -1.99 47.50 29.75
C LEU A 614 -2.16 46.07 30.31
N ALA A 615 -3.17 45.34 29.84
CA ALA A 615 -3.33 43.93 30.10
C ALA A 615 -2.32 43.17 29.23
N HIS A 616 -1.42 42.39 29.82
CA HIS A 616 -0.71 41.21 29.27
C HIS A 616 0.50 40.93 30.18
N LEU A 617 0.29 40.33 31.34
CA LEU A 617 1.35 39.58 32.01
C LEU A 617 0.76 38.62 33.04
N GLN A 618 0.83 37.33 32.75
CA GLN A 618 0.54 36.30 33.73
C GLN A 618 1.76 35.39 33.87
N VAL A 619 2.14 35.19 35.12
CA VAL A 619 3.31 34.46 35.60
C VAL A 619 2.85 33.06 36.00
N TYR A 620 3.46 32.00 35.44
CA TYR A 620 3.14 30.60 35.80
C TYR A 620 4.38 29.80 36.19
N GLY A 621 4.22 28.99 37.25
CA GLY A 621 5.04 27.81 37.53
C GLY A 621 4.32 26.56 37.06
N MET A 622 4.93 25.72 36.22
CA MET A 622 4.36 24.42 35.83
C MET A 622 5.39 23.30 36.04
N GLY A 623 4.96 22.23 36.72
CA GLY A 623 5.73 20.98 36.91
C GLY A 623 5.67 20.37 38.33
N LEU A 624 4.49 19.86 38.73
CA LEU A 624 4.16 18.84 39.77
C LEU A 624 4.90 18.87 41.16
N PRO A 625 4.64 17.94 42.10
CA PRO A 625 4.34 18.24 43.51
C PRO A 625 5.60 18.15 44.38
N VAL A 626 6.09 19.28 44.89
CA VAL A 626 7.28 19.28 45.75
C VAL A 626 6.85 19.09 47.21
N THR A 627 7.26 17.98 47.83
CA THR A 627 6.94 17.63 49.22
C THR A 627 7.65 18.49 50.28
N THR A 628 8.33 19.58 49.90
CA THR A 628 9.09 20.42 50.85
C THR A 628 9.01 21.92 50.50
N ASN A 629 8.35 22.71 51.37
CA ASN A 629 8.55 24.16 51.65
C ASN A 629 8.42 25.23 50.53
N TRP A 630 7.70 24.97 49.45
CA TRP A 630 7.42 25.97 48.38
C TRP A 630 6.02 26.63 48.43
N THR A 631 5.27 26.43 49.51
CA THR A 631 3.86 26.85 49.64
C THR A 631 3.64 28.22 50.31
N THR A 632 4.69 29.00 50.55
CA THR A 632 4.55 30.35 51.13
C THR A 632 4.47 31.40 50.02
N ALA A 633 3.63 32.42 50.18
CA ALA A 633 3.38 33.48 49.19
C ALA A 633 4.65 34.21 48.71
N ASP A 634 5.76 34.13 49.46
CA ASP A 634 7.06 34.73 49.13
C ASP A 634 7.95 33.88 48.20
N ALA A 635 7.55 32.64 47.93
CA ALA A 635 8.22 31.73 47.01
C ALA A 635 7.64 31.77 45.59
N LEU A 636 6.41 32.31 45.45
CA LEU A 636 5.78 32.48 44.16
C LEU A 636 6.49 33.57 43.35
N PRO A 637 6.61 33.40 42.02
CA PRO A 637 7.27 34.41 41.24
C PRO A 637 6.45 35.71 41.17
N ARG A 638 7.12 36.84 41.38
CA ARG A 638 6.55 38.19 41.40
C ARG A 638 7.24 39.06 40.36
N LEU A 639 6.45 39.89 39.70
CA LEU A 639 6.96 40.93 38.82
C LEU A 639 7.00 42.27 39.53
N THR A 640 8.14 42.95 39.47
CA THR A 640 8.32 44.29 40.03
C THR A 640 8.78 45.30 38.97
N PRO A 641 8.34 46.58 39.04
CA PRO A 641 8.87 47.65 38.20
C PRO A 641 10.38 47.84 38.39
N HIS A 642 11.11 48.15 37.30
CA HIS A 642 12.55 48.41 37.33
C HIS A 642 12.93 49.52 36.32
N PRO A 643 13.97 50.34 36.55
CA PRO A 643 14.34 51.45 35.65
C PRO A 643 14.66 51.03 34.21
N GLN A 644 15.10 49.78 34.00
CA GLN A 644 15.42 49.22 32.69
C GLN A 644 14.31 48.29 32.14
N GLY A 645 13.15 48.21 32.79
CA GLY A 645 12.02 47.38 32.34
C GLY A 645 11.17 46.79 33.48
N ARG A 646 11.10 45.45 33.54
CA ARG A 646 10.46 44.70 34.63
C ARG A 646 11.43 43.66 35.13
N VAL A 647 11.46 43.46 36.44
CA VAL A 647 12.25 42.40 37.08
C VAL A 647 11.30 41.31 37.51
N PHE A 648 11.62 40.09 37.09
CA PHE A 648 10.98 38.89 37.53
C PHE A 648 11.73 38.34 38.74
N SER A 649 11.04 38.04 39.84
CA SER A 649 11.70 37.57 41.07
C SER A 649 11.00 36.36 41.67
N PHE A 650 11.75 35.37 42.13
CA PHE A 650 11.20 34.23 42.87
C PHE A 650 12.22 33.74 43.88
N THR A 651 11.75 33.01 44.89
CA THR A 651 12.60 32.60 46.02
C THR A 651 12.72 31.08 46.06
N ARG A 652 13.94 30.57 45.86
CA ARG A 652 14.25 29.14 45.88
C ARG A 652 14.98 28.65 47.10
N ALA A 653 14.90 27.35 47.39
CA ALA A 653 15.79 26.74 48.38
C ALA A 653 17.25 26.79 47.88
N ALA A 654 18.20 27.01 48.80
CA ALA A 654 19.62 27.05 48.47
C ALA A 654 20.15 25.68 48.01
N ALA A 655 19.65 24.58 48.61
CA ALA A 655 19.97 23.21 48.26
C ALA A 655 18.71 22.45 47.82
N ALA A 656 18.69 21.99 46.57
CA ALA A 656 17.64 21.15 45.99
C ALA A 656 18.26 20.28 44.87
N PRO A 657 18.91 19.16 45.23
CA PRO A 657 19.69 18.34 44.28
C PRO A 657 18.82 17.57 43.27
N ASP A 658 17.55 17.39 43.60
CA ASP A 658 16.50 16.68 42.85
C ASP A 658 15.69 17.60 41.93
N LEU A 659 16.10 18.87 41.79
CA LEU A 659 15.30 19.90 41.13
C LEU A 659 16.09 20.62 40.03
N ARG A 660 15.48 20.66 38.83
CA ARG A 660 15.88 21.52 37.72
C ARG A 660 14.89 22.67 37.61
N VAL A 661 15.41 23.87 37.46
CA VAL A 661 14.61 25.09 37.26
C VAL A 661 15.02 25.71 35.94
N SER A 662 14.06 26.03 35.07
CA SER A 662 14.34 26.73 33.82
C SER A 662 13.51 27.99 33.69
N ILE A 663 14.18 29.10 33.32
CA ILE A 663 13.51 30.35 32.96
C ILE A 663 13.26 30.30 31.46
N GLN A 664 12.01 30.50 31.06
CA GLN A 664 11.61 30.41 29.66
C GLN A 664 10.82 31.63 29.22
N THR A 665 11.01 32.02 27.97
CA THR A 665 10.28 33.12 27.32
C THR A 665 9.54 32.59 26.10
N ALA A 666 8.48 33.28 25.70
CA ALA A 666 7.80 32.98 24.45
C ALA A 666 7.24 34.25 23.82
N ARG A 667 7.18 34.24 22.49
CA ARG A 667 6.41 35.24 21.72
C ARG A 667 4.93 34.85 21.63
N PHE A 668 4.64 33.55 21.62
CA PHE A 668 3.31 32.96 21.56
C PHE A 668 3.18 31.83 22.58
N LEU A 669 2.04 31.70 23.24
CA LEU A 669 1.76 30.60 24.17
C LEU A 669 1.84 29.26 23.40
N GLY A 670 2.89 28.48 23.63
CA GLY A 670 3.15 27.21 22.95
C GLY A 670 4.59 27.06 22.42
N LEU A 671 5.25 28.16 22.07
CA LEU A 671 6.62 28.18 21.52
C LEU A 671 7.60 28.74 22.56
N TRP A 672 7.86 27.95 23.59
CA TRP A 672 8.73 28.34 24.71
C TRP A 672 10.21 28.13 24.38
N GLN A 673 11.01 29.17 24.59
CA GLN A 673 12.47 29.13 24.50
C GLN A 673 13.07 29.21 25.90
N THR A 674 14.04 28.35 26.19
CA THR A 674 14.75 28.37 27.46
C THR A 674 15.83 29.45 27.44
N VAL A 675 15.71 30.41 28.35
CA VAL A 675 16.70 31.48 28.53
C VAL A 675 17.86 30.98 29.37
N SER A 676 17.56 30.29 30.46
CA SER A 676 18.58 29.73 31.34
C SER A 676 18.02 28.57 32.15
N VAL A 677 18.93 27.77 32.69
CA VAL A 677 18.62 26.58 33.48
C VAL A 677 19.52 26.54 34.71
N TRP A 678 18.94 26.15 35.84
CA TRP A 678 19.61 25.84 37.08
C TRP A 678 19.35 24.40 37.49
N GLN A 679 20.40 23.76 37.99
CA GLN A 679 20.40 22.38 38.44
C GLN A 679 21.49 22.22 39.51
N GLY A 680 21.25 22.76 40.71
CA GLY A 680 22.25 22.86 41.77
C GLY A 680 23.28 23.97 41.56
N GLY A 681 23.80 24.53 42.65
CA GLY A 681 24.86 25.56 42.60
C GLY A 681 24.37 26.99 42.31
N GLN A 682 25.18 27.78 41.60
CA GLN A 682 24.82 29.13 41.13
C GLN A 682 24.26 29.07 39.71
N TRP A 683 23.37 29.99 39.34
CA TRP A 683 22.93 30.12 37.95
C TRP A 683 24.11 30.47 37.03
N PRO A 684 24.10 30.01 35.76
CA PRO A 684 25.03 30.51 34.76
C PRO A 684 24.93 32.04 34.68
N THR A 685 26.06 32.73 34.48
CA THR A 685 26.16 34.21 34.38
C THR A 685 25.56 34.76 33.09
N THR A 686 24.36 34.32 32.73
CA THR A 686 23.59 34.84 31.60
C THR A 686 23.15 36.28 31.89
N ALA A 687 23.20 37.15 30.88
CA ALA A 687 23.12 38.61 30.98
C ALA A 687 21.75 39.17 31.45
N GLY A 688 21.43 38.95 32.73
CA GLY A 688 20.23 39.49 33.37
C GLY A 688 19.74 38.71 34.59
N ILE A 689 20.40 37.61 35.00
CA ILE A 689 20.03 36.86 36.21
C ILE A 689 20.91 37.29 37.38
N GLU A 690 20.28 37.66 38.50
CA GLU A 690 20.93 38.02 39.75
C GLU A 690 20.42 37.11 40.87
N GLU A 691 21.33 36.58 41.69
CA GLU A 691 20.98 35.80 42.88
C GLU A 691 21.34 36.57 44.14
N THR A 692 20.40 36.66 45.09
CA THR A 692 20.62 37.23 46.41
C THR A 692 20.32 36.17 47.47
N ILE A 693 21.26 35.93 48.38
CA ILE A 693 21.10 34.95 49.46
C ILE A 693 20.24 35.57 50.58
N GLU A 694 19.15 34.92 50.92
CA GLU A 694 18.20 35.30 51.98
C GLU A 694 18.03 34.11 52.96
N GLY A 695 19.05 33.88 53.80
CA GLY A 695 19.08 32.75 54.74
C GLY A 695 19.23 31.40 54.03
N ALA A 696 18.32 30.44 54.30
CA ALA A 696 18.30 29.14 53.62
C ALA A 696 17.67 29.19 52.21
N ARG A 697 17.26 30.38 51.77
CA ARG A 697 16.64 30.62 50.47
C ARG A 697 17.50 31.56 49.62
N ILE A 698 17.32 31.50 48.31
CA ILE A 698 17.98 32.35 47.32
C ILE A 698 16.88 33.04 46.52
N ARG A 699 16.87 34.38 46.55
CA ARG A 699 16.04 35.19 45.68
C ARG A 699 16.73 35.32 44.34
N VAL A 700 16.08 34.83 43.30
CA VAL A 700 16.53 34.95 41.93
C VAL A 700 15.76 36.10 41.29
N ARG A 701 16.47 37.04 40.68
CA ARG A 701 15.92 38.11 39.86
C ARG A 701 16.36 37.91 38.42
N TYR A 702 15.43 38.05 37.50
CA TYR A 702 15.72 38.08 36.08
C TYR A 702 15.21 39.40 35.49
N THR A 703 16.14 40.15 34.91
CA THR A 703 15.90 41.39 34.17
C THR A 703 16.08 41.09 32.68
N PRO A 704 14.99 41.04 31.89
CA PRO A 704 15.12 40.88 30.44
C PRO A 704 15.88 42.07 29.85
N ALA A 705 16.72 41.83 28.83
CA ALA A 705 17.47 42.89 28.16
C ALA A 705 16.52 43.90 27.50
N ALA A 706 16.82 45.20 27.62
CA ALA A 706 15.96 46.28 27.12
C ALA A 706 15.74 46.27 25.59
N SER A 707 16.59 45.58 24.82
CA SER A 707 16.45 45.41 23.36
C SER A 707 15.46 44.30 22.94
N SER A 708 14.75 43.69 23.89
CA SER A 708 13.96 42.47 23.67
C SER A 708 12.46 42.68 23.47
N ASP A 709 12.06 43.71 22.72
CA ASP A 709 10.67 43.98 22.28
C ASP A 709 9.95 42.79 21.58
N ASN A 710 10.61 41.65 21.44
CA ASN A 710 10.13 40.43 20.78
C ASN A 710 9.48 39.39 21.71
N TRP A 711 9.55 39.51 23.05
CA TRP A 711 9.02 38.49 23.97
C TRP A 711 7.77 38.96 24.72
N ARG A 712 6.70 38.15 24.69
CA ARG A 712 5.37 38.50 25.25
C ARG A 712 5.01 37.71 26.50
N PHE A 713 5.64 36.56 26.73
CA PHE A 713 5.33 35.64 27.81
C PHE A 713 6.59 35.15 28.51
N PHE A 714 6.49 34.92 29.82
CA PHE A 714 7.58 34.47 30.67
C PHE A 714 7.05 33.38 31.62
N ARG A 715 7.83 32.34 31.87
CA ARG A 715 7.53 31.33 32.89
C ARG A 715 8.79 30.80 33.57
N VAL A 716 8.59 30.22 34.75
CA VAL A 716 9.60 29.36 35.38
C VAL A 716 9.05 27.95 35.37
N LYS A 717 9.77 27.05 34.72
CA LYS A 717 9.44 25.63 34.70
C LYS A 717 10.30 24.92 35.75
N PHE A 718 9.64 24.10 36.55
CA PHE A 718 10.27 23.26 37.57
C PHE A 718 10.16 21.81 37.10
N GLU A 719 11.26 21.07 37.19
CA GLU A 719 11.32 19.67 36.77
C GLU A 719 12.02 18.88 37.88
N SER A 720 11.39 17.81 38.33
CA SER A 720 12.05 16.83 39.19
C SER A 720 13.06 16.05 38.36
N ILE A 721 14.23 15.78 38.93
CA ILE A 721 15.30 15.00 38.33
C ILE A 721 15.49 13.75 39.20
N PRO A 722 15.60 12.55 38.60
CA PRO A 722 15.85 11.31 39.33
C PRO A 722 17.10 11.31 40.20
#